data_AF-A0AAN9BA21-F1
#
_entry.id   AF-A0AAN9BA21-F1
#
_cell.length_a   1.000
_cell.length_b   1.000
_cell.length_c   1.000
_cell.angle_alpha   90.00
_cell.angle_beta   90.00
_cell.angle_gamma   90.00
#
_symmetry.space_group_name_H-M   'P 1'
#
loop_
_entity.id
_entity.type
_entity.pdbx_description
1 polymer ?
#
loop_
_entity_poly.entity_id
_entity_poly.type
_entity_poly.pdbx_seq_one_letter_code
_entity_poly.pdbx_strand_id
1 'polypeptide(L)'
;MTRASVLLLGLALTSDTVLSSAVRYVAENSNNDDSIPYAGQGPPLYPLGDPRRCLEVGRRNGYEMMRFEVLPGFGWDNLRNVYEGQVVTFNYSQCRTTDDGRFLLPDSVSAVPIKASYVHTFAELITHWKNWTSSTARSINVDAGLSLTNFGISGKFSSDFEDVKSKQIGDKSLTTRAQLRYTRYQVQLQPDTPLHPVFKSRVLSIAAANELGETEQARFLSQLLVRDFGTHVVTKADAGAALEQVAPLAFRNLRLHGLSEIRGTSYPVSIVNMDEVAEVDQIREDWVLSQKEKKSDILASASASLFKVFKMSASYETKTDDKFVDSYQKQRTSSSILTKGGPLFRPANFTPDMWALAVDQDLVALDRSGDPIYYVITGSQLPELPASTLSEVYTNVKEAVETYYSFNRIPGCLDPTSPNFSPSANTEDGSCKPPPTNLTFGGVFQTCAMQPGSDNGNLCADLPQVNPLTGAFSCPPQYQAVKLHSGSMTSSRTDHVCHRHLLFWKRCHDEYHGSKAIYNFYWCVASGPVPPNSGYLFGGLYSSKVENPVTRGPTCPPTFFPLKVGDKADLHVCISDDYEFGEEFSVPFAGFISCDAGNPLAVSDPSTSQGPKKLQGHGQKKSLPPGSNPHGTLKQFFHDQASEWPQRCPDGYSRHLATVDQGCQINYCVMTGAMAGPVLPPIKRPPFVSDPPVPPPDPNNMVIFDPATKTWKRNGAAQAMLQQPAAQSSGDNSDSSSEASSSLSAGAAAGISIGATLACVAIATLAVLAVRSRRQKGRAGYRRLQNPLLDPQENYGSVRESGRTPSTVTVEVAGENGQ
;
A
#
# COMPACT_ATOMS: atom_id res chain seq x y z
N MET A 1 -52.21 -27.98 -32.79
CA MET A 1 -52.47 -28.81 -33.99
C MET A 1 -51.29 -28.69 -34.95
N THR A 2 -50.88 -29.80 -35.57
CA THR A 2 -50.08 -29.92 -36.82
C THR A 2 -48.90 -28.94 -37.04
N ARG A 3 -47.64 -29.29 -36.79
CA ARG A 3 -46.75 -30.23 -37.56
C ARG A 3 -46.64 -29.92 -39.06
N ALA A 4 -45.42 -29.55 -39.47
CA ALA A 4 -44.78 -30.04 -40.69
C ALA A 4 -43.27 -30.20 -40.43
N SER A 5 -42.80 -31.44 -40.36
CA SER A 5 -41.38 -31.79 -40.30
C SER A 5 -41.03 -32.51 -41.60
N VAL A 6 -39.90 -32.17 -42.21
CA VAL A 6 -39.20 -33.05 -43.16
C VAL A 6 -37.77 -33.18 -42.68
N LEU A 7 -37.25 -34.40 -42.79
CA LEU A 7 -36.04 -34.92 -42.14
C LEU A 7 -35.38 -35.86 -43.16
N LEU A 8 -34.11 -36.23 -42.92
CA LEU A 8 -33.31 -37.24 -43.65
C LEU A 8 -32.61 -36.67 -44.92
N LEU A 9 -31.35 -37.02 -45.24
CA LEU A 9 -30.37 -37.83 -44.51
C LEU A 9 -28.94 -37.54 -44.99
N GLY A 10 -27.99 -37.52 -44.06
CA GLY A 10 -26.66 -38.11 -44.18
C GLY A 10 -25.74 -37.78 -45.37
N LEU A 11 -24.66 -37.05 -45.06
CA LEU A 11 -23.31 -37.43 -45.51
C LEU A 11 -22.31 -37.08 -44.41
N ALA A 12 -21.75 -38.10 -43.77
CA ALA A 12 -20.65 -37.93 -42.82
C ALA A 12 -19.33 -37.97 -43.58
N LEU A 13 -18.53 -36.91 -43.45
CA LEU A 13 -17.12 -36.90 -43.83
C LEU A 13 -16.31 -36.34 -42.67
N THR A 14 -15.54 -37.22 -42.04
CA THR A 14 -14.45 -36.88 -41.14
C THR A 14 -13.28 -36.33 -41.94
N SER A 15 -12.73 -35.18 -41.56
CA SER A 15 -11.37 -34.75 -41.88
C SER A 15 -10.93 -33.67 -40.90
N ASP A 16 -9.71 -33.81 -40.39
CA ASP A 16 -9.09 -32.92 -39.43
C ASP A 16 -8.70 -31.55 -40.04
N THR A 17 -8.17 -30.68 -39.18
CA THR A 17 -7.38 -29.47 -39.50
C THR A 17 -8.10 -28.31 -40.20
N VAL A 18 -8.50 -27.31 -39.41
CA VAL A 18 -8.38 -25.88 -39.80
C VAL A 18 -7.71 -25.14 -38.66
N LEU A 19 -6.38 -25.02 -38.75
CA LEU A 19 -5.52 -24.34 -37.77
C LEU A 19 -4.79 -23.23 -38.52
N SER A 20 -4.79 -22.00 -37.96
CA SER A 20 -3.95 -20.85 -38.31
C SER A 20 -3.93 -20.36 -39.78
N SER A 21 -4.48 -19.16 -40.01
CA SER A 21 -4.13 -18.25 -41.12
C SER A 21 -4.69 -16.85 -40.82
N ALA A 22 -3.95 -15.74 -40.84
CA ALA A 22 -2.53 -15.58 -41.13
C ALA A 22 -1.91 -14.46 -40.27
N VAL A 23 -0.82 -14.78 -39.56
CA VAL A 23 0.07 -13.80 -38.92
C VAL A 23 1.08 -13.35 -39.97
N ARG A 24 1.22 -12.04 -40.22
CA ARG A 24 2.30 -11.53 -41.08
C ARG A 24 3.62 -11.50 -40.30
N TYR A 25 4.37 -12.58 -40.39
CA TYR A 25 5.78 -12.60 -40.00
C TYR A 25 6.57 -11.65 -40.92
N VAL A 26 7.35 -10.74 -40.33
CA VAL A 26 8.41 -9.97 -41.03
C VAL A 26 9.76 -10.71 -40.97
N ALA A 27 9.74 -11.97 -40.49
CA ALA A 27 10.93 -12.80 -40.30
C ALA A 27 10.69 -14.27 -40.67
N GLU A 28 10.27 -14.55 -41.91
CA GLU A 28 10.58 -15.83 -42.54
C GLU A 28 11.86 -15.69 -43.38
N ASN A 29 12.98 -15.94 -42.72
CA ASN A 29 14.15 -16.51 -43.39
C ASN A 29 14.82 -17.47 -42.40
N SER A 30 14.18 -18.62 -42.20
CA SER A 30 14.71 -19.71 -41.40
C SER A 30 15.85 -20.40 -42.14
N ASN A 31 17.07 -20.01 -41.84
CA ASN A 31 18.24 -20.88 -41.95
C ASN A 31 19.16 -20.61 -40.75
N ASN A 32 19.66 -21.69 -40.14
CA ASN A 32 20.77 -21.64 -39.18
C ASN A 32 22.07 -21.35 -39.94
N ASP A 33 22.19 -20.14 -40.47
CA ASP A 33 23.38 -19.68 -41.18
C ASP A 33 23.61 -18.20 -40.89
N ASP A 34 24.70 -17.91 -40.19
CA ASP A 34 25.12 -16.57 -39.76
C ASP A 34 25.71 -15.73 -40.93
N SER A 35 25.36 -16.07 -42.19
CA SER A 35 26.14 -15.65 -43.38
C SER A 35 25.36 -15.32 -44.67
N ILE A 36 24.23 -14.60 -44.61
CA ILE A 36 23.71 -13.89 -45.82
C ILE A 36 23.61 -12.36 -45.59
N PRO A 37 24.61 -11.58 -46.05
CA PRO A 37 24.56 -10.13 -46.00
C PRO A 37 23.80 -9.55 -47.21
N TYR A 38 22.67 -8.87 -46.96
CA TYR A 38 22.18 -7.89 -47.93
C TYR A 38 23.09 -6.65 -47.92
N ALA A 39 23.40 -6.14 -49.12
CA ALA A 39 24.56 -5.28 -49.34
C ALA A 39 24.55 -3.97 -48.53
N GLY A 40 25.62 -3.76 -47.74
CA GLY A 40 26.12 -2.42 -47.41
C GLY A 40 25.85 -1.87 -46.01
N GLN A 41 25.21 -2.61 -45.09
CA GLN A 41 24.96 -2.11 -43.72
C GLN A 41 25.41 -3.11 -42.65
N GLY A 42 26.19 -2.63 -41.68
CA GLY A 42 26.74 -3.43 -40.58
C GLY A 42 25.67 -4.03 -39.65
N PRO A 43 26.05 -4.96 -38.74
CA PRO A 43 25.12 -5.64 -37.86
C PRO A 43 24.25 -4.66 -37.05
N PRO A 44 22.99 -5.03 -36.71
CA PRO A 44 22.10 -4.18 -35.94
C PRO A 44 22.71 -3.86 -34.57
N LEU A 45 22.58 -2.61 -34.13
CA LEU A 45 23.35 -2.09 -32.99
C LEU A 45 22.86 -2.60 -31.63
N TYR A 46 21.70 -3.24 -31.59
CA TYR A 46 20.95 -3.59 -30.39
C TYR A 46 20.81 -5.11 -30.22
N PRO A 47 20.83 -5.62 -28.97
CA PRO A 47 20.71 -7.06 -28.69
C PRO A 47 19.32 -7.60 -29.06
N LEU A 48 19.23 -8.91 -29.24
CA LEU A 48 17.94 -9.58 -29.47
C LEU A 48 17.01 -9.35 -28.26
N GLY A 49 15.74 -9.02 -28.53
CA GLY A 49 14.77 -8.67 -27.50
C GLY A 49 14.67 -7.17 -27.17
N ASP A 50 15.62 -6.34 -27.61
CA ASP A 50 15.51 -4.88 -27.51
C ASP A 50 14.57 -4.33 -28.61
N PRO A 51 13.52 -3.56 -28.28
CA PRO A 51 12.60 -3.02 -29.29
C PRO A 51 13.31 -2.15 -30.34
N ARG A 52 14.42 -1.49 -30.00
CA ARG A 52 15.20 -0.66 -30.93
C ARG A 52 15.81 -1.48 -32.07
N ARG A 53 16.11 -2.77 -31.83
CA ARG A 53 16.55 -3.70 -32.88
C ARG A 53 15.47 -3.87 -33.94
N CYS A 54 14.23 -4.11 -33.52
CA CYS A 54 13.09 -4.29 -34.43
C CYS A 54 12.78 -3.01 -35.21
N LEU A 55 12.78 -1.86 -34.53
CA LEU A 55 12.58 -0.55 -35.17
C LEU A 55 13.70 -0.21 -36.18
N GLU A 56 14.95 -0.59 -35.89
CA GLU A 56 16.06 -0.44 -36.82
C GLU A 56 15.90 -1.36 -38.04
N VAL A 57 15.64 -2.65 -37.85
CA VAL A 57 15.47 -3.63 -38.93
C VAL A 57 14.28 -3.28 -39.82
N GLY A 58 13.14 -2.89 -39.22
CA GLY A 58 11.97 -2.40 -39.94
C GLY A 58 12.31 -1.23 -40.86
N ARG A 59 12.92 -0.18 -40.31
CA ARG A 59 13.34 1.02 -41.06
C ARG A 59 14.34 0.70 -42.17
N ARG A 60 15.29 -0.20 -41.96
CA ARG A 60 16.22 -0.65 -43.03
C ARG A 60 15.51 -1.39 -44.16
N ASN A 61 14.43 -2.12 -43.84
CA ASN A 61 13.60 -2.87 -44.78
C ASN A 61 12.43 -2.06 -45.38
N GLY A 62 12.35 -0.75 -45.13
CA GLY A 62 11.29 0.12 -45.65
C GLY A 62 9.95 0.06 -44.89
N TYR A 63 9.91 -0.58 -43.72
CA TYR A 63 8.74 -0.63 -42.85
C TYR A 63 8.87 0.39 -41.70
N GLU A 64 8.04 1.44 -41.73
CA GLU A 64 7.90 2.37 -40.63
C GLU A 64 6.83 1.86 -39.65
N MET A 65 7.26 1.50 -38.44
CA MET A 65 6.41 1.06 -37.34
C MET A 65 6.76 1.84 -36.08
N MET A 66 5.77 2.16 -35.25
CA MET A 66 5.96 2.84 -33.96
C MET A 66 5.99 1.83 -32.81
N ARG A 67 6.44 2.22 -31.62
CA ARG A 67 6.29 1.36 -30.43
C ARG A 67 4.87 1.48 -29.90
N PHE A 68 4.23 0.36 -29.52
CA PHE A 68 2.96 0.45 -28.81
C PHE A 68 3.20 0.89 -27.35
N GLU A 69 2.65 2.04 -26.96
CA GLU A 69 2.93 2.66 -25.65
C GLU A 69 1.97 2.18 -24.55
N VAL A 70 0.72 1.85 -24.92
CA VAL A 70 -0.31 1.36 -24.00
C VAL A 70 -0.10 -0.13 -23.71
N LEU A 71 0.77 -0.46 -22.75
CA LEU A 71 1.08 -1.87 -22.43
C LEU A 71 0.43 -2.34 -21.11
N PRO A 72 -0.24 -3.51 -21.08
CA PRO A 72 -0.60 -4.19 -19.84
C PRO A 72 0.64 -4.83 -19.19
N GLY A 73 0.56 -5.20 -17.91
CA GLY A 73 1.66 -5.84 -17.15
C GLY A 73 2.34 -4.94 -16.11
N PHE A 74 1.81 -3.73 -15.91
CA PHE A 74 2.22 -2.81 -14.84
C PHE A 74 1.34 -2.96 -13.60
N GLY A 75 1.92 -2.63 -12.44
CA GLY A 75 1.21 -2.49 -11.18
C GLY A 75 0.23 -1.32 -11.20
N TRP A 76 -0.78 -1.38 -10.34
CA TRP A 76 -1.87 -0.41 -10.28
C TRP A 76 -2.34 -0.18 -8.84
N ASP A 77 -2.24 1.07 -8.38
CA ASP A 77 -2.91 1.51 -7.16
C ASP A 77 -4.36 1.88 -7.48
N ASN A 78 -5.27 1.00 -7.06
CA ASN A 78 -6.68 1.12 -7.36
C ASN A 78 -7.46 1.98 -6.35
N LEU A 79 -6.81 2.57 -5.33
CA LEU A 79 -7.40 3.65 -4.53
C LEU A 79 -7.18 5.00 -5.21
N ARG A 80 -5.97 5.20 -5.78
CA ARG A 80 -5.53 6.45 -6.44
C ARG A 80 -5.73 6.50 -7.95
N ASN A 81 -6.05 5.38 -8.60
CA ASN A 81 -6.05 5.24 -10.06
C ASN A 81 -4.72 5.62 -10.74
N VAL A 82 -3.59 5.16 -10.18
CA VAL A 82 -2.25 5.40 -10.74
C VAL A 82 -1.49 4.11 -11.07
N TYR A 83 -0.68 4.15 -12.12
CA TYR A 83 0.30 3.11 -12.40
C TYR A 83 1.41 3.10 -11.34
N GLU A 84 1.90 1.91 -11.05
CA GLU A 84 3.03 1.63 -10.16
C GLU A 84 4.07 0.76 -10.89
N GLY A 85 5.02 0.17 -10.16
CA GLY A 85 6.13 -0.60 -10.73
C GLY A 85 5.73 -1.70 -11.74
N GLN A 86 6.63 -1.98 -12.69
CA GLN A 86 6.44 -3.02 -13.70
C GLN A 86 6.46 -4.43 -13.08
N VAL A 87 5.38 -5.20 -13.26
CA VAL A 87 5.19 -6.53 -12.66
C VAL A 87 5.70 -7.66 -13.57
N VAL A 88 5.65 -7.48 -14.90
CA VAL A 88 6.04 -8.50 -15.89
C VAL A 88 7.13 -8.02 -16.85
N THR A 89 7.90 -8.96 -17.42
CA THR A 89 8.96 -8.64 -18.38
C THR A 89 8.41 -8.54 -19.81
N PHE A 90 8.85 -7.52 -20.56
CA PHE A 90 8.61 -7.44 -22.00
C PHE A 90 9.86 -7.88 -22.77
N ASN A 91 9.66 -8.79 -23.72
CA ASN A 91 10.65 -9.21 -24.71
C ASN A 91 10.12 -8.81 -26.10
N TYR A 92 11.00 -8.45 -27.03
CA TYR A 92 10.67 -8.12 -28.42
C TYR A 92 11.47 -9.00 -29.40
N SER A 93 11.79 -10.23 -28.99
CA SER A 93 12.68 -11.13 -29.75
C SER A 93 12.09 -11.56 -31.09
N GLN A 94 10.77 -11.61 -31.19
CA GLN A 94 10.04 -12.01 -32.40
C GLN A 94 9.66 -10.80 -33.28
N CYS A 95 9.95 -9.58 -32.84
CA CYS A 95 9.57 -8.32 -33.51
C CYS A 95 8.09 -8.29 -33.98
N ARG A 96 7.17 -8.81 -33.14
CA ARG A 96 5.73 -8.88 -33.46
C ARG A 96 5.14 -7.48 -33.66
N THR A 97 4.23 -7.36 -34.61
CA THR A 97 3.44 -6.14 -34.79
C THR A 97 1.96 -6.37 -34.51
N THR A 98 1.19 -5.28 -34.43
CA THR A 98 -0.26 -5.28 -34.65
C THR A 98 -0.61 -5.87 -36.03
N ASP A 99 -1.84 -6.38 -36.20
CA ASP A 99 -2.32 -6.98 -37.46
C ASP A 99 -2.31 -6.01 -38.66
N ASP A 100 -2.39 -4.70 -38.38
CA ASP A 100 -2.30 -3.62 -39.37
C ASP A 100 -0.85 -3.16 -39.66
N GLY A 101 0.14 -3.77 -39.01
CA GLY A 101 1.57 -3.49 -39.17
C GLY A 101 2.06 -2.17 -38.59
N ARG A 102 1.20 -1.39 -37.91
CA ARG A 102 1.52 -0.03 -37.46
C ARG A 102 2.42 0.03 -36.23
N PHE A 103 2.25 -0.91 -35.30
CA PHE A 103 2.92 -0.84 -34.00
C PHE A 103 3.65 -2.14 -33.65
N LEU A 104 4.85 -2.00 -33.10
CA LEU A 104 5.64 -3.05 -32.48
C LEU A 104 5.07 -3.40 -31.09
N LEU A 105 4.85 -4.69 -30.87
CA LEU A 105 4.32 -5.28 -29.63
C LEU A 105 5.37 -6.17 -28.95
N PRO A 106 5.36 -6.28 -27.60
CA PRO A 106 6.05 -7.35 -26.90
C PRO A 106 5.58 -8.75 -27.36
N ASP A 107 6.48 -9.72 -27.31
CA ASP A 107 6.23 -11.14 -27.62
C ASP A 107 5.05 -11.70 -26.81
N SER A 108 4.86 -11.20 -25.58
CA SER A 108 3.84 -11.61 -24.59
C SER A 108 2.56 -10.76 -24.57
N VAL A 109 2.38 -9.84 -25.53
CA VAL A 109 1.19 -8.98 -25.62
C VAL A 109 0.47 -9.22 -26.96
N SER A 110 -0.85 -9.24 -26.91
CA SER A 110 -1.72 -9.26 -28.09
C SER A 110 -2.56 -8.00 -28.16
N ALA A 111 -2.67 -7.39 -29.34
CA ALA A 111 -3.52 -6.24 -29.60
C ALA A 111 -4.55 -6.59 -30.68
N VAL A 112 -5.83 -6.33 -30.42
CA VAL A 112 -6.92 -6.51 -31.38
C VAL A 112 -7.41 -5.12 -31.84
N PRO A 113 -7.35 -4.79 -33.14
CA PRO A 113 -7.85 -3.51 -33.63
C PRO A 113 -9.39 -3.45 -33.57
N ILE A 114 -9.92 -2.44 -32.89
CA ILE A 114 -11.36 -2.19 -32.80
C ILE A 114 -11.79 -1.37 -34.02
N LYS A 115 -12.59 -1.98 -34.91
CA LYS A 115 -13.13 -1.33 -36.10
C LYS A 115 -14.38 -0.49 -35.77
N ALA A 116 -14.21 0.53 -34.93
CA ALA A 116 -15.25 1.54 -34.69
C ALA A 116 -15.25 2.57 -35.84
N SER A 117 -16.39 2.80 -36.48
CA SER A 117 -16.55 3.76 -37.57
C SER A 117 -17.07 5.14 -37.13
N TYR A 118 -17.32 5.32 -35.84
CA TYR A 118 -17.87 6.54 -35.26
C TYR A 118 -17.26 6.82 -33.88
N VAL A 119 -17.13 8.10 -33.55
CA VAL A 119 -16.72 8.56 -32.21
C VAL A 119 -17.92 8.46 -31.28
N HIS A 120 -17.76 7.86 -30.10
CA HIS A 120 -18.83 7.75 -29.12
C HIS A 120 -19.02 9.08 -28.39
N THR A 121 -20.14 9.76 -28.68
CA THR A 121 -20.64 10.90 -27.91
C THR A 121 -21.50 10.41 -26.74
N PHE A 122 -21.17 10.80 -25.51
CA PHE A 122 -21.94 10.43 -24.33
C PHE A 122 -22.06 11.61 -23.37
N ALA A 123 -23.26 11.85 -22.84
CA ALA A 123 -23.50 12.80 -21.77
C ALA A 123 -24.23 12.13 -20.60
N GLU A 124 -23.74 12.35 -19.37
CA GLU A 124 -24.36 11.90 -18.13
C GLU A 124 -24.52 13.03 -17.10
N LEU A 125 -25.49 12.86 -16.20
CA LEU A 125 -25.75 13.73 -15.07
C LEU A 125 -25.55 12.88 -13.80
N ILE A 126 -24.49 13.22 -13.07
CA ILE A 126 -24.02 12.54 -11.86
C ILE A 126 -24.50 13.38 -10.66
N THR A 127 -25.68 13.03 -10.16
CA THR A 127 -26.36 13.77 -9.08
C THR A 127 -25.75 13.56 -7.69
N HIS A 128 -24.72 12.72 -7.56
CA HIS A 128 -24.03 12.45 -6.31
C HIS A 128 -22.68 11.78 -6.60
N TRP A 129 -21.61 12.22 -5.94
CA TRP A 129 -20.25 11.66 -6.10
C TRP A 129 -20.15 10.15 -5.83
N LYS A 130 -21.11 9.55 -5.09
CA LYS A 130 -21.25 8.09 -4.92
C LYS A 130 -21.37 7.34 -6.26
N ASN A 131 -21.95 8.00 -7.26
CA ASN A 131 -22.20 7.45 -8.59
C ASN A 131 -21.11 7.84 -9.61
N TRP A 132 -20.03 8.49 -9.17
CA TRP A 132 -18.88 8.77 -10.03
C TRP A 132 -18.24 7.46 -10.51
N THR A 133 -17.89 7.42 -11.78
CA THR A 133 -17.08 6.33 -12.36
C THR A 133 -15.90 6.97 -13.07
N SER A 134 -14.66 6.52 -12.78
CA SER A 134 -13.48 7.11 -13.44
C SER A 134 -13.55 6.93 -14.96
N SER A 135 -13.15 7.95 -15.71
CA SER A 135 -13.17 7.91 -17.18
C SER A 135 -12.10 6.98 -17.78
N THR A 136 -11.05 6.65 -17.02
CA THR A 136 -9.88 5.87 -17.47
C THR A 136 -9.64 4.55 -16.77
N ALA A 137 -10.37 4.26 -15.70
CA ALA A 137 -10.18 3.08 -14.87
C ALA A 137 -11.52 2.48 -14.42
N ARG A 138 -12.55 2.57 -15.27
CA ARG A 138 -13.91 2.17 -14.89
C ARG A 138 -13.97 0.67 -14.59
N SER A 139 -13.41 -0.16 -15.47
CA SER A 139 -13.55 -1.61 -15.34
C SER A 139 -12.76 -2.13 -14.14
N ILE A 140 -11.47 -1.80 -14.00
CA ILE A 140 -10.63 -2.22 -12.87
C ILE A 140 -11.16 -1.74 -11.50
N ASN A 141 -11.80 -0.57 -11.41
CA ASN A 141 -12.44 -0.13 -10.16
C ASN A 141 -13.65 -0.99 -9.76
N VAL A 142 -14.43 -1.46 -10.75
CA VAL A 142 -15.57 -2.36 -10.56
C VAL A 142 -15.09 -3.79 -10.26
N ASP A 143 -14.14 -4.31 -11.03
CA ASP A 143 -13.55 -5.64 -10.88
C ASP A 143 -12.92 -5.80 -9.48
N ALA A 144 -12.16 -4.81 -9.02
CA ALA A 144 -11.66 -4.75 -7.66
C ALA A 144 -12.78 -4.70 -6.61
N GLY A 145 -13.90 -4.03 -6.90
CA GLY A 145 -15.09 -4.02 -6.04
C GLY A 145 -15.76 -5.40 -5.89
N LEU A 146 -15.54 -6.31 -6.85
CA LEU A 146 -16.00 -7.70 -6.79
C LEU A 146 -15.01 -8.63 -6.07
N SER A 147 -13.70 -8.33 -6.10
CA SER A 147 -12.68 -9.09 -5.35
C SER A 147 -12.53 -8.62 -3.89
N LEU A 148 -12.78 -7.34 -3.62
CA LEU A 148 -12.62 -6.66 -2.33
C LEU A 148 -13.96 -6.07 -1.84
N THR A 149 -15.03 -6.88 -1.94
CA THR A 149 -16.43 -6.52 -1.65
C THR A 149 -16.66 -5.85 -0.29
N ASN A 150 -15.82 -6.15 0.71
CA ASN A 150 -15.91 -5.62 2.07
C ASN A 150 -15.49 -4.14 2.22
N PHE A 151 -14.86 -3.56 1.20
CA PHE A 151 -14.30 -2.20 1.26
C PHE A 151 -15.04 -1.21 0.36
N GLY A 152 -15.16 -1.49 -0.94
CA GLY A 152 -15.92 -0.64 -1.88
C GLY A 152 -15.41 0.82 -1.98
N ILE A 153 -14.10 1.04 -1.86
CA ILE A 153 -13.45 2.37 -1.91
C ILE A 153 -12.51 2.57 -3.11
N SER A 154 -12.58 1.70 -4.11
CA SER A 154 -11.87 1.82 -5.39
C SER A 154 -12.03 3.23 -6.00
N GLY A 155 -10.92 3.85 -6.39
CA GLY A 155 -10.87 5.16 -7.04
C GLY A 155 -11.24 6.37 -6.15
N LYS A 156 -11.52 6.19 -4.84
CA LYS A 156 -11.99 7.28 -3.97
C LYS A 156 -10.88 8.23 -3.47
N PHE A 157 -9.65 8.03 -3.91
CA PHE A 157 -8.48 8.88 -3.67
C PHE A 157 -7.77 9.24 -4.99
N SER A 158 -8.49 9.15 -6.11
CA SER A 158 -8.02 9.67 -7.40
C SER A 158 -8.40 11.13 -7.56
N SER A 159 -7.58 11.89 -8.29
CA SER A 159 -7.75 13.33 -8.48
C SER A 159 -9.10 13.67 -9.12
N ASP A 160 -9.60 12.85 -10.07
CA ASP A 160 -10.92 13.06 -10.67
C ASP A 160 -12.09 12.95 -9.66
N PHE A 161 -12.02 12.00 -8.72
CA PHE A 161 -13.02 11.82 -7.68
C PHE A 161 -12.94 12.90 -6.60
N GLU A 162 -11.72 13.26 -6.21
CA GLU A 162 -11.46 14.31 -5.22
C GLU A 162 -11.94 15.69 -5.70
N ASP A 163 -11.63 16.06 -6.96
CA ASP A 163 -12.13 17.29 -7.59
C ASP A 163 -13.66 17.32 -7.66
N VAL A 164 -14.29 16.23 -8.10
CA VAL A 164 -15.76 16.14 -8.19
C VAL A 164 -16.42 16.21 -6.82
N LYS A 165 -15.93 15.43 -5.84
CA LYS A 165 -16.53 15.39 -4.51
C LYS A 165 -16.40 16.73 -3.79
N SER A 166 -15.23 17.39 -3.89
CA SER A 166 -15.02 18.70 -3.28
C SER A 166 -15.92 19.78 -3.89
N LYS A 167 -16.08 19.81 -5.23
CA LYS A 167 -16.97 20.75 -5.93
C LYS A 167 -18.45 20.52 -5.63
N GLN A 168 -18.93 19.27 -5.64
CA GLN A 168 -20.33 18.98 -5.32
C GLN A 168 -20.71 19.43 -3.89
N ILE A 169 -19.82 19.19 -2.91
CA ILE A 169 -20.03 19.59 -1.51
C ILE A 169 -19.88 21.10 -1.33
N GLY A 170 -18.82 21.70 -1.88
CA GLY A 170 -18.46 23.11 -1.68
C GLY A 170 -19.36 24.10 -2.43
N ASP A 171 -19.57 23.86 -3.72
CA ASP A 171 -20.34 24.77 -4.59
C ASP A 171 -21.85 24.51 -4.55
N LYS A 172 -22.30 23.42 -3.89
CA LYS A 172 -23.66 22.87 -3.98
C LYS A 172 -24.06 22.67 -5.45
N SER A 173 -23.25 21.88 -6.13
CA SER A 173 -23.34 21.63 -7.57
C SER A 173 -23.58 20.16 -7.87
N LEU A 174 -24.18 19.89 -9.03
CA LEU A 174 -24.28 18.56 -9.62
C LEU A 174 -23.37 18.50 -10.85
N THR A 175 -22.75 17.35 -11.06
CA THR A 175 -21.82 17.14 -12.16
C THR A 175 -22.55 16.69 -13.42
N THR A 176 -22.32 17.33 -14.56
CA THR A 176 -22.55 16.74 -15.88
C THR A 176 -21.22 16.41 -16.55
N ARG A 177 -21.12 15.21 -17.12
CA ARG A 177 -19.96 14.81 -17.93
C ARG A 177 -20.39 14.62 -19.38
N ALA A 178 -19.67 15.25 -20.30
CA ALA A 178 -19.78 15.01 -21.74
C ALA A 178 -18.44 14.48 -22.28
N GLN A 179 -18.44 13.46 -23.14
CA GLN A 179 -17.20 12.86 -23.64
C GLN A 179 -17.32 12.39 -25.08
N LEU A 180 -16.25 12.60 -25.85
CA LEU A 180 -15.97 11.99 -27.14
C LEU A 180 -14.89 10.92 -26.93
N ARG A 181 -15.19 9.65 -27.17
CA ARG A 181 -14.22 8.55 -27.04
C ARG A 181 -14.00 7.84 -28.36
N TYR A 182 -12.73 7.59 -28.69
CA TYR A 182 -12.34 6.81 -29.87
C TYR A 182 -11.30 5.74 -29.49
N THR A 183 -11.80 4.54 -29.16
CA THR A 183 -10.97 3.37 -28.87
C THR A 183 -10.50 2.73 -30.17
N ARG A 184 -9.19 2.51 -30.29
CA ARG A 184 -8.51 2.02 -31.49
C ARG A 184 -8.10 0.55 -31.37
N TYR A 185 -7.60 0.14 -30.21
CA TYR A 185 -7.13 -1.22 -29.97
C TYR A 185 -7.55 -1.70 -28.58
N GLN A 186 -7.76 -3.00 -28.45
CA GLN A 186 -7.84 -3.68 -27.17
C GLN A 186 -6.58 -4.52 -26.98
N VAL A 187 -5.79 -4.23 -25.95
CA VAL A 187 -4.56 -4.96 -25.62
C VAL A 187 -4.76 -5.85 -24.41
N GLN A 188 -4.16 -7.04 -24.48
CA GLN A 188 -4.22 -8.05 -23.44
C GLN A 188 -2.86 -8.73 -23.25
N LEU A 189 -2.53 -9.00 -22.00
CA LEU A 189 -1.37 -9.75 -21.58
C LEU A 189 -1.59 -11.27 -21.74
N GLN A 190 -0.59 -12.00 -22.21
CA GLN A 190 -0.66 -13.47 -22.32
C GLN A 190 -0.47 -14.12 -20.92
N PRO A 191 -1.18 -15.23 -20.60
CA PRO A 191 -1.14 -15.85 -19.27
C PRO A 191 0.26 -16.26 -18.79
N ASP A 192 1.09 -16.78 -19.70
CA ASP A 192 2.42 -17.31 -19.40
C ASP A 192 3.53 -16.22 -19.41
N THR A 193 3.17 -14.94 -19.27
CA THR A 193 4.16 -13.86 -19.28
C THR A 193 5.05 -13.93 -18.04
N PRO A 194 6.39 -13.96 -18.18
CA PRO A 194 7.29 -14.05 -17.03
C PRO A 194 7.29 -12.77 -16.19
N LEU A 195 7.34 -12.92 -14.87
CA LEU A 195 7.49 -11.81 -13.92
C LEU A 195 8.75 -10.96 -14.19
N HIS A 196 8.68 -9.68 -13.83
CA HIS A 196 9.80 -8.75 -13.89
C HIS A 196 10.84 -9.09 -12.80
N PRO A 197 12.16 -9.11 -13.09
CA PRO A 197 13.16 -9.55 -12.11
C PRO A 197 13.13 -8.79 -10.78
N VAL A 198 12.83 -7.49 -10.80
CA VAL A 198 12.72 -6.67 -9.58
C VAL A 198 11.50 -7.09 -8.75
N PHE A 199 10.34 -7.29 -9.38
CA PHE A 199 9.13 -7.76 -8.70
C PHE A 199 9.35 -9.16 -8.13
N LYS A 200 9.87 -10.08 -8.94
CA LYS A 200 10.22 -11.45 -8.54
C LYS A 200 11.19 -11.47 -7.36
N SER A 201 12.23 -10.64 -7.38
CA SER A 201 13.18 -10.50 -6.26
C SER A 201 12.51 -10.05 -4.96
N ARG A 202 11.57 -9.09 -5.00
CA ARG A 202 10.81 -8.66 -3.81
C ARG A 202 9.94 -9.78 -3.25
N VAL A 203 9.27 -10.54 -4.10
CA VAL A 203 8.45 -11.71 -3.69
C VAL A 203 9.33 -12.79 -3.06
N LEU A 204 10.52 -13.05 -3.61
CA LEU A 204 11.49 -13.99 -3.04
C LEU A 204 12.07 -13.51 -1.69
N SER A 205 12.19 -12.20 -1.45
CA SER A 205 12.57 -11.67 -0.12
C SER A 205 11.50 -11.95 0.95
N ILE A 206 10.21 -11.86 0.58
CA ILE A 206 9.10 -12.23 1.49
C ILE A 206 9.13 -13.74 1.78
N ALA A 207 9.39 -14.56 0.75
CA ALA A 207 9.53 -16.01 0.90
C ALA A 207 10.67 -16.39 1.86
N ALA A 208 11.84 -15.75 1.73
CA ALA A 208 12.99 -15.99 2.61
C ALA A 208 12.67 -15.62 4.07
N ALA A 209 12.00 -14.49 4.33
CA ALA A 209 11.60 -14.10 5.67
C ALA A 209 10.63 -15.11 6.32
N ASN A 210 9.68 -15.66 5.55
CA ASN A 210 8.78 -16.72 6.03
C ASN A 210 9.56 -18.00 6.42
N GLU A 211 10.50 -18.47 5.59
CA GLU A 211 11.32 -19.67 5.86
C GLU A 211 12.25 -19.53 7.08
N LEU A 212 12.64 -18.29 7.41
CA LEU A 212 13.40 -17.95 8.62
C LEU A 212 12.51 -17.84 9.87
N GLY A 213 11.18 -17.80 9.72
CA GLY A 213 10.21 -17.57 10.80
C GLY A 213 10.03 -16.10 11.17
N GLU A 214 10.52 -15.18 10.34
CA GLU A 214 10.53 -13.73 10.58
C GLU A 214 9.21 -13.08 10.14
N THR A 215 8.11 -13.43 10.82
CA THR A 215 6.75 -13.02 10.42
C THR A 215 6.56 -11.50 10.29
N GLU A 216 7.14 -10.71 11.21
CA GLU A 216 7.06 -9.24 11.15
C GLU A 216 7.88 -8.65 10.00
N GLN A 217 9.03 -9.26 9.65
CA GLN A 217 9.82 -8.86 8.47
C GLN A 217 9.05 -9.18 7.18
N ALA A 218 8.45 -10.37 7.10
CA ALA A 218 7.64 -10.76 5.95
C ALA A 218 6.40 -9.86 5.77
N ARG A 219 5.75 -9.46 6.88
CA ARG A 219 4.65 -8.48 6.88
C ARG A 219 5.11 -7.09 6.40
N PHE A 220 6.25 -6.60 6.89
CA PHE A 220 6.84 -5.32 6.46
C PHE A 220 7.18 -5.33 4.95
N LEU A 221 7.90 -6.37 4.49
CA LEU A 221 8.26 -6.53 3.07
C LEU A 221 7.03 -6.65 2.16
N SER A 222 5.97 -7.32 2.60
CA SER A 222 4.71 -7.41 1.86
C SER A 222 4.01 -6.07 1.71
N GLN A 223 4.06 -5.21 2.74
CA GLN A 223 3.56 -3.85 2.66
C GLN A 223 4.41 -2.95 1.74
N LEU A 224 5.73 -3.15 1.70
CA LEU A 224 6.59 -2.48 0.72
C LEU A 224 6.29 -2.92 -0.72
N LEU A 225 5.97 -4.20 -0.96
CA LEU A 225 5.55 -4.69 -2.28
C LEU A 225 4.28 -3.95 -2.76
N VAL A 226 3.28 -3.82 -1.89
CA VAL A 226 2.02 -3.09 -2.20
C VAL A 226 2.26 -1.59 -2.40
N ARG A 227 3.24 -1.00 -1.72
CA ARG A 227 3.64 0.40 -1.94
C ARG A 227 4.32 0.60 -3.29
N ASP A 228 5.21 -0.31 -3.69
CA ASP A 228 6.08 -0.16 -4.87
C ASP A 228 5.41 -0.63 -6.19
N PHE A 229 4.44 -1.55 -6.10
CA PHE A 229 3.74 -2.15 -7.26
C PHE A 229 2.21 -2.02 -7.20
N GLY A 230 1.68 -1.35 -6.17
CA GLY A 230 0.24 -1.15 -6.01
C GLY A 230 -0.51 -2.41 -5.58
N THR A 231 -1.80 -2.44 -5.92
CA THR A 231 -2.78 -3.41 -5.39
C THR A 231 -3.25 -4.42 -6.42
N HIS A 232 -3.12 -4.08 -7.70
CA HIS A 232 -3.57 -4.87 -8.85
C HIS A 232 -2.48 -4.88 -9.92
N VAL A 233 -2.58 -5.79 -10.88
CA VAL A 233 -1.80 -5.78 -12.12
C VAL A 233 -2.75 -5.57 -13.29
N VAL A 234 -2.45 -4.63 -14.20
CA VAL A 234 -3.28 -4.39 -15.38
C VAL A 234 -3.06 -5.54 -16.37
N THR A 235 -4.04 -6.41 -16.57
CA THR A 235 -3.97 -7.54 -17.51
C THR A 235 -4.55 -7.21 -18.87
N LYS A 236 -5.37 -6.16 -18.96
CA LYS A 236 -6.04 -5.70 -20.18
C LYS A 236 -6.19 -4.18 -20.18
N ALA A 237 -6.04 -3.54 -21.34
CA ALA A 237 -6.36 -2.12 -21.52
C ALA A 237 -6.99 -1.84 -22.89
N ASP A 238 -7.82 -0.80 -22.94
CA ASP A 238 -8.42 -0.26 -24.17
C ASP A 238 -7.65 0.99 -24.57
N ALA A 239 -6.90 0.92 -25.67
CA ALA A 239 -6.04 1.99 -26.16
C ALA A 239 -6.77 2.87 -27.21
N GLY A 240 -6.63 4.18 -27.10
CA GLY A 240 -7.26 5.16 -28.00
C GLY A 240 -7.02 6.58 -27.52
N ALA A 241 -7.94 7.49 -27.86
CA ALA A 241 -7.96 8.84 -27.31
C ALA A 241 -9.39 9.33 -26.97
N ALA A 242 -9.48 10.38 -26.14
CA ALA A 242 -10.74 11.02 -25.76
C ALA A 242 -10.64 12.56 -25.63
N LEU A 243 -11.76 13.25 -25.85
CA LEU A 243 -11.90 14.72 -25.81
C LEU A 243 -13.11 15.18 -24.99
N GLU A 244 -12.87 16.22 -24.17
CA GLU A 244 -13.52 16.51 -22.88
C GLU A 244 -13.14 18.02 -22.52
N GLN A 245 -13.96 18.93 -21.88
CA GLN A 245 -13.90 20.46 -22.02
C GLN A 245 -13.93 21.51 -20.80
N VAL A 246 -13.05 22.57 -20.75
CA VAL A 246 -12.90 23.75 -19.81
C VAL A 246 -13.12 25.03 -20.63
N ALA A 247 -13.36 26.12 -19.91
CA ALA A 247 -12.48 27.28 -20.03
C ALA A 247 -12.05 27.77 -18.63
N PRO A 248 -10.83 28.28 -18.42
CA PRO A 248 -10.49 28.91 -17.14
C PRO A 248 -11.31 30.20 -16.97
N LEU A 249 -12.24 30.21 -16.01
CA LEU A 249 -12.88 31.45 -15.56
C LEU A 249 -11.95 32.19 -14.59
N ALA A 250 -11.07 33.00 -15.20
CA ALA A 250 -10.35 34.15 -14.64
C ALA A 250 -9.98 34.14 -13.14
N PHE A 251 -8.75 33.71 -12.82
CA PHE A 251 -8.03 34.24 -11.66
C PHE A 251 -7.21 35.47 -12.06
N ARG A 252 -7.52 36.62 -11.46
CA ARG A 252 -6.63 37.80 -11.46
C ARG A 252 -5.51 37.60 -10.43
N ASN A 253 -4.29 37.95 -10.81
CA ASN A 253 -3.13 38.22 -9.94
C ASN A 253 -2.74 37.13 -8.91
N LEU A 254 -1.93 36.17 -9.37
CA LEU A 254 -0.89 35.58 -8.51
C LEU A 254 0.48 35.82 -9.17
N ARG A 255 1.37 36.54 -8.48
CA ARG A 255 2.77 36.69 -8.88
C ARG A 255 3.52 35.41 -8.53
N LEU A 256 3.96 34.67 -9.54
CA LEU A 256 4.89 33.54 -9.34
C LEU A 256 6.27 34.08 -8.96
N HIS A 257 6.70 33.79 -7.73
CA HIS A 257 8.10 33.95 -7.31
C HIS A 257 8.82 32.61 -7.43
N GLY A 258 9.84 32.58 -8.29
CA GLY A 258 11.08 31.81 -8.11
C GLY A 258 11.00 30.27 -8.04
N LEU A 259 11.25 29.61 -9.16
CA LEU A 259 12.03 28.37 -9.19
C LEU A 259 13.11 28.48 -10.27
N SER A 260 14.36 28.32 -9.84
CA SER A 260 15.56 28.41 -10.69
C SER A 260 15.87 27.09 -11.38
N GLU A 261 16.45 27.15 -12.58
CA GLU A 261 16.91 25.99 -13.36
C GLU A 261 17.86 25.07 -12.56
N ILE A 262 17.67 23.75 -12.66
CA ILE A 262 18.74 22.77 -12.46
C ILE A 262 18.83 21.91 -13.73
N ARG A 263 19.97 21.98 -14.41
CA ARG A 263 20.26 21.20 -15.63
C ARG A 263 20.89 19.85 -15.30
N GLY A 264 20.31 18.78 -15.86
CA GLY A 264 21.08 17.71 -16.49
C GLY A 264 21.52 16.52 -15.63
N THR A 265 20.76 15.43 -15.74
CA THR A 265 21.31 14.11 -16.13
C THR A 265 20.31 13.43 -17.08
N SER A 266 20.81 12.63 -18.03
CA SER A 266 20.02 12.11 -19.17
C SER A 266 19.79 10.61 -19.06
N TYR A 267 18.58 10.21 -18.66
CA TYR A 267 18.00 8.89 -18.92
C TYR A 267 16.49 9.03 -19.19
N PRO A 268 16.02 8.99 -20.46
CA PRO A 268 14.60 8.99 -20.75
C PRO A 268 14.04 7.56 -20.67
N VAL A 269 13.73 7.12 -19.45
CA VAL A 269 12.58 6.22 -19.28
C VAL A 269 11.38 7.13 -19.06
N SER A 270 10.75 7.52 -20.17
CA SER A 270 9.53 8.35 -20.16
C SER A 270 8.34 7.53 -19.68
N ILE A 271 8.31 7.17 -18.40
CA ILE A 271 7.03 6.95 -17.71
C ILE A 271 6.45 8.34 -17.53
N VAL A 272 5.66 8.77 -18.52
CA VAL A 272 4.97 10.05 -18.48
C VAL A 272 3.83 9.92 -17.47
N ASN A 273 4.15 10.22 -16.21
CA ASN A 273 3.15 10.59 -15.21
C ASN A 273 2.61 11.98 -15.58
N MET A 274 1.68 12.04 -16.55
CA MET A 274 0.84 13.20 -16.81
C MET A 274 -0.59 12.76 -17.14
N ASP A 275 -1.45 12.92 -16.12
CA ASP A 275 -2.70 13.67 -16.19
C ASP A 275 -3.82 13.18 -17.17
N GLU A 276 -4.75 12.42 -16.57
CA GLU A 276 -6.21 12.69 -16.40
C GLU A 276 -6.80 13.97 -17.10
N VAL A 277 -8.09 14.21 -17.40
CA VAL A 277 -9.46 13.94 -16.85
C VAL A 277 -10.51 14.11 -18.01
N ALA A 278 -11.80 14.38 -17.71
CA ALA A 278 -12.94 14.50 -18.61
C ALA A 278 -13.62 15.91 -18.65
N GLU A 279 -14.64 16.14 -19.50
CA GLU A 279 -15.53 17.33 -19.39
C GLU A 279 -16.32 17.13 -18.12
N VAL A 280 -16.13 18.03 -17.16
CA VAL A 280 -16.83 17.98 -15.88
C VAL A 280 -17.40 19.36 -15.64
N ASP A 281 -18.59 19.58 -16.17
CA ASP A 281 -19.38 20.77 -15.91
C ASP A 281 -20.06 20.62 -14.54
N GLN A 282 -19.83 21.59 -13.65
CA GLN A 282 -20.53 21.71 -12.38
C GLN A 282 -21.68 22.70 -12.54
N ILE A 283 -22.91 22.26 -12.27
CA ILE A 283 -24.12 23.06 -12.43
C ILE A 283 -24.77 23.24 -11.07
N ARG A 284 -25.24 24.46 -10.76
CA ARG A 284 -25.95 24.73 -9.52
C ARG A 284 -27.11 23.75 -9.27
N GLU A 285 -27.11 23.13 -8.09
CA GLU A 285 -28.06 22.08 -7.73
C GLU A 285 -29.51 22.58 -7.75
N ASP A 286 -29.77 23.78 -7.21
CA ASP A 286 -31.11 24.36 -7.14
C ASP A 286 -31.74 24.56 -8.53
N TRP A 287 -30.94 24.96 -9.52
CA TRP A 287 -31.41 25.07 -10.90
C TRP A 287 -31.73 23.70 -11.51
N VAL A 288 -30.85 22.70 -11.36
CA VAL A 288 -31.10 21.34 -11.89
C VAL A 288 -32.33 20.71 -11.21
N LEU A 289 -32.50 20.91 -9.90
CA LEU A 289 -33.67 20.45 -9.16
C LEU A 289 -34.96 21.18 -9.57
N SER A 290 -34.89 22.40 -10.11
CA SER A 290 -36.03 23.10 -10.72
C SER A 290 -36.40 22.55 -12.11
N GLN A 291 -35.44 21.92 -12.81
CA GLN A 291 -35.59 21.38 -14.17
C GLN A 291 -35.67 19.84 -14.21
N LYS A 292 -36.12 19.19 -13.11
CA LYS A 292 -36.15 17.72 -12.95
C LYS A 292 -36.76 16.94 -14.13
N GLU A 293 -37.81 17.46 -14.75
CA GLU A 293 -38.49 16.80 -15.88
C GLU A 293 -37.71 16.95 -17.21
N LYS A 294 -36.78 17.90 -17.30
CA LYS A 294 -36.00 18.24 -18.51
C LYS A 294 -34.59 17.65 -18.50
N LYS A 295 -34.41 16.47 -17.92
CA LYS A 295 -33.10 15.79 -17.88
C LYS A 295 -32.51 15.59 -19.29
N SER A 296 -33.35 15.29 -20.29
CA SER A 296 -32.94 15.21 -21.70
C SER A 296 -32.26 16.49 -22.18
N ASP A 297 -32.86 17.64 -21.85
CA ASP A 297 -32.46 18.94 -22.38
C ASP A 297 -31.17 19.41 -21.70
N ILE A 298 -30.98 19.08 -20.42
CA ILE A 298 -29.72 19.29 -19.69
C ILE A 298 -28.57 18.48 -20.33
N LEU A 299 -28.79 17.19 -20.58
CA LEU A 299 -27.76 16.33 -21.20
C LEU A 299 -27.44 16.77 -22.63
N ALA A 300 -28.47 17.09 -23.41
CA ALA A 300 -28.30 17.59 -24.77
C ALA A 300 -27.67 19.00 -24.82
N SER A 301 -27.83 19.82 -23.77
CA SER A 301 -27.12 21.10 -23.61
C SER A 301 -25.65 20.92 -23.24
N ALA A 302 -25.34 19.94 -22.38
CA ALA A 302 -23.94 19.57 -22.10
C ALA A 302 -23.23 19.10 -23.39
N SER A 303 -23.88 18.22 -24.17
CA SER A 303 -23.39 17.83 -25.50
C SER A 303 -23.30 19.02 -26.48
N ALA A 304 -24.27 19.93 -26.51
CA ALA A 304 -24.21 21.14 -27.34
C ALA A 304 -23.02 22.04 -26.95
N SER A 305 -22.73 22.15 -25.66
CA SER A 305 -21.58 22.90 -25.12
C SER A 305 -20.26 22.31 -25.63
N LEU A 306 -20.08 21.00 -25.47
CA LEU A 306 -18.96 20.22 -26.02
C LEU A 306 -18.81 20.45 -27.54
N PHE A 307 -19.89 20.26 -28.31
CA PHE A 307 -19.84 20.34 -29.77
C PHE A 307 -19.55 21.76 -30.29
N LYS A 308 -20.03 22.79 -29.59
CA LYS A 308 -19.73 24.21 -29.85
C LYS A 308 -18.25 24.54 -29.63
N VAL A 309 -17.61 23.92 -28.63
CA VAL A 309 -16.17 24.07 -28.33
C VAL A 309 -15.31 23.42 -29.41
N PHE A 310 -15.67 22.20 -29.81
CA PHE A 310 -14.92 21.43 -30.82
C PHE A 310 -15.34 21.73 -32.28
N LYS A 311 -16.21 22.74 -32.49
CA LYS A 311 -16.73 23.18 -33.81
C LYS A 311 -17.24 22.01 -34.66
N MET A 312 -17.98 21.09 -34.03
CA MET A 312 -18.46 19.88 -34.70
C MET A 312 -19.54 20.21 -35.73
N SER A 313 -19.65 19.37 -36.76
CA SER A 313 -20.62 19.55 -37.85
C SER A 313 -22.05 19.28 -37.40
N ALA A 314 -23.02 19.80 -38.16
CA ALA A 314 -24.46 19.65 -37.91
C ALA A 314 -24.96 18.18 -37.84
N SER A 315 -24.17 17.19 -38.30
CA SER A 315 -24.47 15.77 -38.09
C SER A 315 -24.38 15.32 -36.63
N TYR A 316 -23.75 16.12 -35.76
CA TYR A 316 -23.64 15.90 -34.32
C TYR A 316 -24.54 16.83 -33.49
N GLU A 317 -25.23 17.80 -34.10
CA GLU A 317 -26.07 18.76 -33.35
C GLU A 317 -27.18 18.07 -32.55
N THR A 318 -27.35 18.51 -31.30
CA THR A 318 -28.42 18.02 -30.42
C THR A 318 -29.71 18.82 -30.60
N LYS A 319 -30.85 18.14 -30.43
CA LYS A 319 -32.18 18.75 -30.58
C LYS A 319 -32.60 19.53 -29.33
N THR A 320 -31.91 20.62 -29.02
CA THR A 320 -32.21 21.52 -27.89
C THR A 320 -32.45 22.96 -28.32
N ASP A 321 -33.32 23.68 -27.62
CA ASP A 321 -33.52 25.12 -27.79
C ASP A 321 -32.27 25.89 -27.37
N ASP A 322 -31.73 26.74 -28.26
CA ASP A 322 -30.58 27.61 -27.99
C ASP A 322 -30.75 28.43 -26.70
N LYS A 323 -31.99 28.87 -26.40
CA LYS A 323 -32.29 29.62 -25.16
C LYS A 323 -32.09 28.77 -23.91
N PHE A 324 -32.30 27.46 -24.00
CA PHE A 324 -32.07 26.53 -22.91
C PHE A 324 -30.57 26.24 -22.75
N VAL A 325 -29.82 26.12 -23.85
CA VAL A 325 -28.35 26.02 -23.82
C VAL A 325 -27.72 27.27 -23.20
N ASP A 326 -28.17 28.46 -23.57
CA ASP A 326 -27.76 29.73 -22.95
C ASP A 326 -28.12 29.81 -21.46
N SER A 327 -29.26 29.22 -21.05
CA SER A 327 -29.64 29.13 -19.63
C SER A 327 -28.74 28.16 -18.87
N TYR A 328 -28.42 27.00 -19.45
CA TYR A 328 -27.50 26.01 -18.90
C TYR A 328 -26.12 26.64 -18.66
N GLN A 329 -25.55 27.30 -19.67
CA GLN A 329 -24.22 27.91 -19.60
C GLN A 329 -24.11 29.00 -18.52
N LYS A 330 -25.21 29.69 -18.18
CA LYS A 330 -25.27 30.71 -17.12
C LYS A 330 -25.36 30.13 -15.70
N GLN A 331 -25.72 28.86 -15.53
CA GLN A 331 -25.88 28.20 -14.23
C GLN A 331 -24.70 27.28 -13.88
N ARG A 332 -23.68 27.26 -14.74
CA ARG A 332 -22.43 26.53 -14.57
C ARG A 332 -21.50 27.25 -13.59
N THR A 333 -21.08 26.58 -12.52
CA THR A 333 -20.10 27.08 -11.55
C THR A 333 -18.66 26.79 -11.97
N SER A 334 -18.41 25.64 -12.61
CA SER A 334 -17.09 25.16 -13.05
C SER A 334 -17.19 24.26 -14.31
N SER A 335 -16.08 24.03 -15.00
CA SER A 335 -15.94 23.29 -16.28
C SER A 335 -14.49 22.78 -16.44
N SER A 336 -14.15 21.73 -17.23
CA SER A 336 -12.76 21.16 -17.32
C SER A 336 -12.36 20.40 -18.65
N ILE A 337 -11.39 20.92 -19.47
CA ILE A 337 -10.87 20.41 -20.80
C ILE A 337 -9.69 19.67 -20.33
N LEU A 338 -9.73 18.37 -20.55
CA LEU A 338 -8.58 17.53 -20.52
C LEU A 338 -8.70 16.62 -21.74
N THR A 339 -7.60 16.44 -22.45
CA THR A 339 -7.54 15.70 -23.71
C THR A 339 -6.65 14.50 -23.50
N LYS A 340 -7.24 13.31 -23.54
CA LYS A 340 -6.54 12.07 -23.24
C LYS A 340 -6.02 11.44 -24.52
N GLY A 341 -4.74 11.66 -24.82
CA GLY A 341 -4.11 11.23 -26.07
C GLY A 341 -4.64 11.96 -27.31
N GLY A 342 -4.12 11.56 -28.47
CA GLY A 342 -4.28 12.25 -29.74
C GLY A 342 -3.60 13.62 -29.77
N PRO A 343 -3.66 14.34 -30.90
CA PRO A 343 -3.00 15.64 -31.01
C PRO A 343 -3.61 16.68 -30.05
N LEU A 344 -2.73 17.43 -29.36
CA LEU A 344 -3.08 18.56 -28.51
C LEU A 344 -4.16 19.46 -29.14
N PHE A 345 -5.26 19.68 -28.42
CA PHE A 345 -6.37 20.50 -28.89
C PHE A 345 -5.94 21.95 -29.14
N ARG A 346 -6.28 22.47 -30.34
CA ARG A 346 -6.00 23.85 -30.76
C ARG A 346 -7.27 24.48 -31.35
N PRO A 347 -7.99 25.37 -30.63
CA PRO A 347 -9.29 25.91 -31.04
C PRO A 347 -9.35 26.55 -32.44
N ALA A 348 -8.23 27.00 -32.98
CA ALA A 348 -8.16 27.60 -34.32
C ALA A 348 -8.39 26.58 -35.45
N ASN A 349 -7.72 25.43 -35.39
CA ASN A 349 -7.57 24.48 -36.52
C ASN A 349 -8.03 23.05 -36.17
N PHE A 350 -8.93 22.91 -35.19
CA PHE A 350 -9.44 21.60 -34.77
C PHE A 350 -10.67 21.18 -35.60
N THR A 351 -10.71 19.92 -36.03
CA THR A 351 -11.95 19.22 -36.43
C THR A 351 -11.92 17.78 -35.89
N PRO A 352 -13.08 17.17 -35.57
CA PRO A 352 -13.15 15.79 -35.06
C PRO A 352 -12.50 14.77 -35.99
N ASP A 353 -12.68 14.90 -37.30
CA ASP A 353 -12.12 13.98 -38.30
C ASP A 353 -10.59 14.05 -38.36
N MET A 354 -10.01 15.26 -38.35
CA MET A 354 -8.56 15.45 -38.30
C MET A 354 -7.94 14.93 -37.00
N TRP A 355 -8.65 15.07 -35.87
CA TRP A 355 -8.20 14.49 -34.61
C TRP A 355 -8.26 12.96 -34.65
N ALA A 356 -9.38 12.38 -35.09
CA ALA A 356 -9.57 10.92 -35.21
C ALA A 356 -8.52 10.25 -36.12
N LEU A 357 -8.10 10.93 -37.19
CA LEU A 357 -7.02 10.47 -38.09
C LEU A 357 -5.63 10.49 -37.44
N ALA A 358 -5.42 11.32 -36.42
CA ALA A 358 -4.13 11.51 -35.74
C ALA A 358 -4.04 10.82 -34.37
N VAL A 359 -5.11 10.18 -33.88
CA VAL A 359 -5.12 9.43 -32.60
C VAL A 359 -4.03 8.35 -32.53
N ASP A 360 -3.68 7.73 -33.67
CA ASP A 360 -2.63 6.70 -33.72
C ASP A 360 -1.22 7.24 -33.40
N GLN A 361 -1.01 8.55 -33.31
CA GLN A 361 0.27 9.16 -32.95
C GLN A 361 0.49 9.28 -31.43
N ASP A 362 -0.59 9.22 -30.65
CA ASP A 362 -0.59 9.37 -29.19
C ASP A 362 -1.76 8.57 -28.60
N LEU A 363 -1.50 7.28 -28.36
CA LEU A 363 -2.49 6.35 -27.81
C LEU A 363 -2.32 6.28 -26.29
N VAL A 364 -3.44 6.44 -25.57
CA VAL A 364 -3.49 6.26 -24.11
C VAL A 364 -4.50 5.18 -23.73
N ALA A 365 -4.35 4.58 -22.55
CA ALA A 365 -5.35 3.65 -22.02
C ALA A 365 -6.61 4.42 -21.56
N LEU A 366 -7.69 4.25 -22.31
CA LEU A 366 -9.03 4.79 -22.06
C LEU A 366 -9.83 3.96 -21.06
N ASP A 367 -9.56 2.66 -20.95
CA ASP A 367 -10.02 1.85 -19.81
C ASP A 367 -9.02 0.73 -19.53
N ARG A 368 -9.11 0.15 -18.34
CA ARG A 368 -8.20 -0.89 -17.82
C ARG A 368 -9.02 -1.94 -17.08
N SER A 369 -8.63 -3.20 -17.21
CA SER A 369 -9.02 -4.30 -16.32
C SER A 369 -7.77 -4.97 -15.78
N GLY A 370 -7.87 -5.54 -14.59
CA GLY A 370 -6.72 -6.11 -13.90
C GLY A 370 -7.11 -6.92 -12.68
N ASP A 371 -6.21 -7.82 -12.33
CA ASP A 371 -6.38 -8.76 -11.23
C ASP A 371 -5.65 -8.26 -9.98
N PRO A 372 -6.09 -8.61 -8.75
CA PRO A 372 -5.35 -8.30 -7.53
C PRO A 372 -3.90 -8.81 -7.60
N ILE A 373 -2.94 -8.03 -7.11
CA ILE A 373 -1.51 -8.29 -7.33
C ILE A 373 -1.04 -9.64 -6.76
N TYR A 374 -1.71 -10.15 -5.72
CA TYR A 374 -1.41 -11.48 -5.17
C TYR A 374 -1.79 -12.64 -6.12
N TYR A 375 -2.62 -12.44 -7.16
CA TYR A 375 -2.95 -13.49 -8.13
C TYR A 375 -1.77 -13.87 -9.05
N VAL A 376 -0.72 -13.04 -9.17
CA VAL A 376 0.47 -13.43 -9.96
C VAL A 376 1.41 -14.36 -9.19
N ILE A 377 1.18 -14.56 -7.88
CA ILE A 377 1.97 -15.41 -7.00
C ILE A 377 1.51 -16.86 -7.19
N THR A 378 2.05 -17.53 -8.22
CA THR A 378 1.68 -18.90 -8.61
C THR A 378 2.90 -19.78 -8.81
N GLY A 379 2.75 -21.09 -8.65
CA GLY A 379 3.83 -22.06 -8.84
C GLY A 379 4.33 -22.22 -10.29
N SER A 380 3.63 -21.67 -11.29
CA SER A 380 4.12 -21.58 -12.67
C SER A 380 5.04 -20.37 -12.88
N GLN A 381 4.76 -19.24 -12.22
CA GLN A 381 5.56 -18.01 -12.28
C GLN A 381 6.77 -18.05 -11.33
N LEU A 382 6.62 -18.79 -10.23
CA LEU A 382 7.60 -18.99 -9.17
C LEU A 382 7.86 -20.50 -8.97
N PRO A 383 8.35 -21.23 -10.00
CA PRO A 383 8.67 -22.66 -9.89
C PRO A 383 9.82 -22.93 -8.92
N GLU A 384 10.54 -21.89 -8.51
CA GLU A 384 11.57 -21.88 -7.47
C GLU A 384 11.04 -21.67 -6.04
N LEU A 385 9.74 -21.88 -5.78
CA LEU A 385 9.18 -21.92 -4.44
C LEU A 385 8.31 -23.17 -4.24
N PRO A 386 8.35 -23.83 -3.07
CA PRO A 386 7.45 -24.94 -2.79
C PRO A 386 6.05 -24.41 -2.42
N ALA A 387 5.04 -25.27 -2.55
CA ALA A 387 3.64 -24.88 -2.42
C ALA A 387 3.26 -24.27 -1.05
N SER A 388 3.94 -24.67 0.04
CA SER A 388 3.76 -24.09 1.37
C SER A 388 4.18 -22.62 1.42
N THR A 389 5.44 -22.32 1.05
CA THR A 389 5.97 -20.95 1.02
C THR A 389 5.17 -20.07 0.08
N LEU A 390 4.73 -20.59 -1.08
CA LEU A 390 3.84 -19.87 -1.99
C LEU A 390 2.51 -19.47 -1.34
N SER A 391 1.88 -20.38 -0.60
CA SER A 391 0.62 -20.12 0.11
C SER A 391 0.79 -19.06 1.20
N GLU A 392 1.92 -19.07 1.92
CA GLU A 392 2.24 -18.05 2.92
C GLU A 392 2.52 -16.68 2.28
N VAL A 393 3.38 -16.63 1.25
CA VAL A 393 3.70 -15.38 0.54
C VAL A 393 2.45 -14.76 -0.10
N TYR A 394 1.58 -15.58 -0.70
CA TYR A 394 0.27 -15.16 -1.20
C TYR A 394 -0.59 -14.54 -0.08
N THR A 395 -0.61 -15.17 1.09
CA THR A 395 -1.38 -14.70 2.25
C THR A 395 -0.84 -13.38 2.80
N ASN A 396 0.48 -13.24 2.97
CA ASN A 396 1.08 -12.01 3.48
C ASN A 396 0.86 -10.82 2.54
N VAL A 397 0.97 -11.03 1.22
CA VAL A 397 0.69 -9.98 0.22
C VAL A 397 -0.80 -9.64 0.16
N LYS A 398 -1.69 -10.63 0.27
CA LYS A 398 -3.13 -10.39 0.40
C LYS A 398 -3.47 -9.57 1.65
N GLU A 399 -2.94 -9.94 2.82
CA GLU A 399 -3.13 -9.20 4.09
C GLU A 399 -2.62 -7.75 3.95
N ALA A 400 -1.48 -7.54 3.27
CA ALA A 400 -0.95 -6.20 3.02
C ALA A 400 -1.90 -5.35 2.14
N VAL A 401 -2.50 -5.93 1.09
CA VAL A 401 -3.52 -5.25 0.26
C VAL A 401 -4.77 -4.94 1.08
N GLU A 402 -5.34 -5.92 1.80
CA GLU A 402 -6.53 -5.72 2.63
C GLU A 402 -6.29 -4.67 3.74
N THR A 403 -5.10 -4.66 4.33
CA THR A 403 -4.66 -3.65 5.31
C THR A 403 -4.64 -2.25 4.68
N TYR A 404 -4.10 -2.09 3.48
CA TYR A 404 -4.07 -0.81 2.77
C TYR A 404 -5.47 -0.25 2.51
N TYR A 405 -6.42 -1.10 2.12
CA TYR A 405 -7.83 -0.69 1.99
C TYR A 405 -8.44 -0.35 3.35
N SER A 406 -8.14 -1.09 4.42
CA SER A 406 -8.72 -0.82 5.75
C SER A 406 -8.25 0.50 6.36
N PHE A 407 -6.96 0.83 6.27
CA PHE A 407 -6.41 2.11 6.75
C PHE A 407 -7.01 3.34 6.05
N ASN A 408 -7.47 3.17 4.81
CA ASN A 408 -8.06 4.20 3.96
C ASN A 408 -9.59 4.12 3.89
N ARG A 409 -10.23 3.22 4.64
CA ARG A 409 -11.68 3.15 4.75
C ARG A 409 -12.16 4.12 5.83
N ILE A 410 -12.95 5.10 5.42
CA ILE A 410 -13.47 6.16 6.30
C ILE A 410 -15.00 6.05 6.31
N PRO A 411 -15.58 5.33 7.28
CA PRO A 411 -17.02 5.21 7.40
C PRO A 411 -17.64 6.51 7.95
N GLY A 412 -18.84 6.82 7.47
CA GLY A 412 -19.66 7.91 7.98
C GLY A 412 -20.89 8.15 7.12
N CYS A 413 -21.78 9.02 7.60
CA CYS A 413 -22.93 9.45 6.82
C CYS A 413 -22.46 10.17 5.55
N LEU A 414 -22.88 9.65 4.40
CA LEU A 414 -22.56 10.23 3.10
C LEU A 414 -23.75 10.99 2.48
N ASP A 415 -24.82 11.24 3.23
CA ASP A 415 -25.98 12.04 2.81
C ASP A 415 -25.79 13.52 3.20
N PRO A 416 -25.59 14.45 2.25
CA PRO A 416 -25.38 15.87 2.54
C PRO A 416 -26.61 16.59 3.11
N THR A 417 -27.79 15.96 3.09
CA THR A 417 -29.02 16.49 3.70
C THR A 417 -29.19 16.10 5.17
N SER A 418 -28.38 15.16 5.66
CA SER A 418 -28.39 14.76 7.07
C SER A 418 -27.63 15.78 7.94
N PRO A 419 -28.11 16.12 9.16
CA PRO A 419 -27.34 16.92 10.11
C PRO A 419 -26.04 16.23 10.55
N ASN A 420 -25.96 14.90 10.41
CA ASN A 420 -24.80 14.08 10.74
C ASN A 420 -23.86 13.87 9.53
N PHE A 421 -23.98 14.65 8.44
CA PHE A 421 -23.15 14.48 7.25
C PHE A 421 -21.64 14.53 7.57
N SER A 422 -20.87 13.57 7.04
CA SER A 422 -19.41 13.54 7.16
C SER A 422 -18.76 13.79 5.80
N PRO A 423 -18.24 15.01 5.53
CA PRO A 423 -17.58 15.33 4.27
C PRO A 423 -16.39 14.42 3.97
N SER A 424 -15.62 14.02 4.99
CA SER A 424 -14.42 13.17 4.85
C SER A 424 -14.73 11.69 4.61
N ALA A 425 -15.96 11.24 4.89
CA ALA A 425 -16.32 9.83 4.73
C ALA A 425 -16.28 9.38 3.26
N ASN A 426 -15.93 8.11 3.06
CA ASN A 426 -15.91 7.43 1.77
C ASN A 426 -16.75 6.13 1.76
N THR A 427 -17.24 5.69 2.93
CA THR A 427 -18.09 4.50 3.07
C THR A 427 -19.32 4.82 3.91
N GLU A 428 -20.51 4.42 3.47
CA GLU A 428 -21.74 4.58 4.24
C GLU A 428 -21.73 3.63 5.46
N ASP A 429 -22.10 4.12 6.64
CA ASP A 429 -22.20 3.32 7.87
C ASP A 429 -23.58 3.38 8.55
N GLY A 430 -24.51 4.16 8.00
CA GLY A 430 -25.87 4.31 8.52
C GLY A 430 -26.01 5.34 9.65
N SER A 431 -24.95 6.08 9.98
CA SER A 431 -24.93 7.13 11.01
C SER A 431 -25.70 8.42 10.65
N CYS A 432 -26.32 8.50 9.47
CA CYS A 432 -27.17 9.63 9.06
C CYS A 432 -28.42 9.88 9.92
N LYS A 433 -28.70 9.02 10.91
CA LYS A 433 -29.76 9.18 11.91
C LYS A 433 -29.20 9.85 13.16
N PRO A 434 -29.98 10.72 13.85
CA PRO A 434 -29.53 11.35 15.09
C PRO A 434 -29.19 10.29 16.17
N PRO A 435 -28.18 10.54 17.01
CA PRO A 435 -27.80 9.62 18.08
C PRO A 435 -28.90 9.51 19.16
N PRO A 436 -29.15 8.33 19.74
CA PRO A 436 -30.28 8.13 20.64
C PRO A 436 -30.08 8.61 22.09
N THR A 437 -28.84 8.81 22.56
CA THR A 437 -28.54 9.14 23.97
C THR A 437 -27.21 9.91 24.15
N ASN A 438 -27.11 10.67 25.24
CA ASN A 438 -25.84 11.23 25.72
C ASN A 438 -25.02 10.11 26.40
N LEU A 439 -23.98 9.64 25.72
CA LEU A 439 -23.07 8.60 26.21
C LEU A 439 -21.93 9.22 27.04
N THR A 440 -21.57 8.60 28.16
CA THR A 440 -20.47 9.08 29.03
C THR A 440 -19.26 8.14 29.00
N PHE A 441 -18.07 8.72 29.14
CA PHE A 441 -16.80 8.00 29.10
C PHE A 441 -16.17 7.93 30.49
N GLY A 442 -15.97 6.72 31.04
CA GLY A 442 -15.38 6.52 32.36
C GLY A 442 -13.84 6.50 32.39
N GLY A 443 -13.20 6.78 31.25
CA GLY A 443 -11.74 6.72 31.08
C GLY A 443 -11.20 5.38 30.56
N VAL A 444 -9.87 5.27 30.60
CA VAL A 444 -9.09 4.12 30.13
C VAL A 444 -8.00 3.75 31.14
N PHE A 445 -7.57 2.49 31.11
CA PHE A 445 -6.41 2.01 31.86
C PHE A 445 -5.73 0.82 31.15
N GLN A 446 -4.46 0.58 31.48
CA GLN A 446 -3.65 -0.50 30.92
C GLN A 446 -2.87 -1.21 32.03
N THR A 447 -2.91 -2.54 32.03
CA THR A 447 -2.06 -3.38 32.89
C THR A 447 -0.95 -4.04 32.09
N CYS A 448 0.19 -4.32 32.72
CA CYS A 448 1.33 -5.04 32.12
C CYS A 448 1.89 -6.05 33.12
N ALA A 449 2.23 -7.26 32.64
CA ALA A 449 2.85 -8.31 33.44
C ALA A 449 4.01 -8.97 32.69
N MET A 450 5.17 -9.06 33.36
CA MET A 450 6.33 -9.80 32.87
C MET A 450 6.05 -11.31 32.87
N GLN A 451 6.52 -12.03 31.85
CA GLN A 451 6.42 -13.48 31.76
C GLN A 451 7.55 -14.18 32.52
N PRO A 452 7.31 -15.37 33.12
CA PRO A 452 8.35 -16.17 33.76
C PRO A 452 9.52 -16.47 32.81
N GLY A 453 10.75 -16.42 33.33
CA GLY A 453 11.96 -16.64 32.53
C GLY A 453 12.48 -15.41 31.78
N SER A 454 11.94 -14.21 32.05
CA SER A 454 12.43 -12.96 31.48
C SER A 454 13.63 -12.40 32.27
N ASP A 455 14.77 -12.18 31.61
CA ASP A 455 16.02 -11.70 32.23
C ASP A 455 16.64 -10.45 31.56
N ASN A 456 16.17 -10.05 30.37
CA ASN A 456 16.61 -8.84 29.67
C ASN A 456 15.83 -7.57 30.09
N GLY A 457 15.88 -7.24 31.39
CA GLY A 457 15.25 -6.03 31.95
C GLY A 457 13.72 -6.05 32.03
N ASN A 458 13.14 -5.01 32.65
CA ASN A 458 11.70 -4.88 32.88
C ASN A 458 11.00 -4.11 31.74
N LEU A 459 10.23 -4.82 30.92
CA LEU A 459 9.44 -4.23 29.83
C LEU A 459 8.18 -3.49 30.32
N CYS A 460 7.74 -3.74 31.55
CA CYS A 460 6.56 -3.10 32.15
C CYS A 460 6.91 -1.85 32.97
N ALA A 461 8.08 -1.21 32.77
CA ALA A 461 8.48 -0.04 33.56
C ALA A 461 7.57 1.18 33.31
N ASP A 462 7.41 1.57 32.04
CA ASP A 462 6.68 2.79 31.64
C ASP A 462 5.31 2.49 30.96
N LEU A 463 4.88 1.23 30.97
CA LEU A 463 3.68 0.75 30.28
C LEU A 463 2.35 0.78 31.07
N PRO A 464 2.33 0.58 32.41
CA PRO A 464 1.09 0.60 33.17
C PRO A 464 0.47 2.01 33.23
N GLN A 465 -0.78 2.13 32.80
CA GLN A 465 -1.55 3.37 32.85
C GLN A 465 -2.75 3.17 33.78
N VAL A 466 -2.79 3.87 34.91
CA VAL A 466 -3.97 3.90 35.80
C VAL A 466 -5.04 4.84 35.24
N ASN A 467 -6.29 4.66 35.66
CA ASN A 467 -7.35 5.64 35.41
C ASN A 467 -7.25 6.77 36.46
N PRO A 468 -7.05 8.05 36.09
CA PRO A 468 -6.86 9.14 37.05
C PRO A 468 -7.98 9.29 38.09
N LEU A 469 -9.25 9.12 37.69
CA LEU A 469 -10.43 9.19 38.57
C LEU A 469 -10.46 8.13 39.68
N THR A 470 -9.78 7.00 39.50
CA THR A 470 -9.73 5.92 40.52
C THR A 470 -8.36 5.77 41.16
N GLY A 471 -7.30 6.34 40.56
CA GLY A 471 -5.91 6.11 40.94
C GLY A 471 -5.45 4.66 40.74
N ALA A 472 -6.21 3.84 40.03
CA ALA A 472 -6.02 2.39 39.95
C ALA A 472 -6.33 1.80 38.56
N PHE A 473 -6.08 0.51 38.39
CA PHE A 473 -6.45 -0.26 37.19
C PHE A 473 -7.93 -0.70 37.25
N SER A 474 -8.84 0.26 37.44
CA SER A 474 -10.27 0.03 37.63
C SER A 474 -11.11 1.20 37.11
N CYS A 475 -12.39 0.91 36.84
CA CYS A 475 -13.36 1.92 36.43
C CYS A 475 -14.02 2.64 37.62
N PRO A 476 -14.52 3.88 37.44
CA PRO A 476 -15.27 4.58 38.47
C PRO A 476 -16.58 3.86 38.83
N PRO A 477 -17.22 4.18 39.98
CA PRO A 477 -18.51 3.63 40.35
C PRO A 477 -19.55 3.80 39.23
N GLN A 478 -20.38 2.78 38.99
CA GLN A 478 -21.38 2.71 37.90
C GLN A 478 -20.82 2.57 36.48
N TYR A 479 -19.50 2.54 36.31
CA TYR A 479 -18.83 2.15 35.07
C TYR A 479 -18.26 0.73 35.17
N GLN A 480 -18.16 0.05 34.04
CA GLN A 480 -17.61 -1.30 33.92
C GLN A 480 -16.46 -1.36 32.91
N ALA A 481 -15.45 -2.18 33.21
CA ALA A 481 -14.28 -2.35 32.37
C ALA A 481 -14.58 -3.30 31.19
N VAL A 482 -14.27 -2.85 29.98
CA VAL A 482 -14.29 -3.65 28.76
C VAL A 482 -12.84 -3.82 28.30
N LYS A 483 -12.36 -5.07 28.25
CA LYS A 483 -11.03 -5.38 27.68
C LYS A 483 -11.09 -5.16 26.18
N LEU A 484 -10.28 -4.24 25.67
CA LEU A 484 -10.25 -3.90 24.26
C LEU A 484 -9.21 -4.72 23.49
N HIS A 485 -7.99 -4.85 24.00
CA HIS A 485 -6.92 -5.57 23.31
C HIS A 485 -5.93 -6.18 24.31
N SER A 486 -5.23 -7.24 23.88
CA SER A 486 -4.10 -7.82 24.60
C SER A 486 -2.94 -8.06 23.65
N GLY A 487 -1.81 -7.40 23.90
CA GLY A 487 -0.59 -7.52 23.09
C GLY A 487 0.56 -8.10 23.90
N SER A 488 1.63 -8.54 23.22
CA SER A 488 2.84 -9.06 23.88
C SER A 488 4.11 -8.39 23.41
N MET A 489 4.98 -8.03 24.34
CA MET A 489 6.26 -7.38 24.07
C MET A 489 7.40 -8.38 24.22
N THR A 490 8.42 -8.26 23.38
CA THR A 490 9.65 -9.07 23.44
C THR A 490 10.87 -8.18 23.24
N SER A 491 11.91 -8.38 24.05
CA SER A 491 13.21 -7.74 23.86
C SER A 491 14.33 -8.75 24.08
N SER A 492 15.30 -8.81 23.18
CA SER A 492 16.46 -9.69 23.23
C SER A 492 17.76 -8.88 23.26
N ARG A 493 18.71 -9.33 24.08
CA ARG A 493 20.07 -8.79 24.14
C ARG A 493 21.06 -9.94 24.10
N THR A 494 22.15 -9.74 23.37
CA THR A 494 23.27 -10.68 23.31
C THR A 494 24.49 -10.01 23.94
N ASP A 495 25.05 -10.62 24.97
CA ASP A 495 26.26 -10.16 25.65
C ASP A 495 27.44 -11.10 25.31
N HIS A 496 28.52 -10.53 24.77
CA HIS A 496 29.71 -11.28 24.41
C HIS A 496 30.62 -11.50 25.63
N VAL A 497 30.47 -12.65 26.30
CA VAL A 497 31.14 -12.95 27.58
C VAL A 497 32.44 -13.70 27.32
N CYS A 498 33.57 -13.10 27.73
CA CYS A 498 34.91 -13.68 27.57
C CYS A 498 35.48 -14.20 28.89
N HIS A 499 35.47 -15.52 29.08
CA HIS A 499 36.13 -16.17 30.20
C HIS A 499 37.62 -16.42 29.94
N ARG A 500 38.45 -16.34 30.99
CA ARG A 500 39.87 -16.65 30.88
C ARG A 500 40.08 -18.16 30.83
N HIS A 501 40.76 -18.64 29.80
CA HIS A 501 41.10 -20.05 29.61
C HIS A 501 42.63 -20.17 29.58
N LEU A 502 43.23 -20.86 30.55
CA LEU A 502 44.69 -20.88 30.76
C LEU A 502 45.28 -19.45 30.98
N LEU A 503 46.61 -19.37 31.10
CA LEU A 503 47.31 -18.13 31.49
C LEU A 503 47.17 -16.98 30.48
N PHE A 504 47.05 -17.28 29.18
CA PHE A 504 47.14 -16.29 28.09
C PHE A 504 45.96 -16.29 27.11
N TRP A 505 45.03 -17.25 27.20
CA TRP A 505 43.92 -17.35 26.26
C TRP A 505 42.62 -16.87 26.91
N LYS A 506 41.70 -16.38 26.09
CA LYS A 506 40.31 -16.12 26.47
C LYS A 506 39.44 -16.98 25.58
N ARG A 507 38.45 -17.65 26.18
CA ARG A 507 37.36 -18.31 25.46
C ARG A 507 36.14 -17.43 25.64
N CYS A 508 35.61 -16.92 24.53
CA CYS A 508 34.41 -16.12 24.54
C CYS A 508 33.24 -16.92 23.98
N HIS A 509 32.05 -16.63 24.49
CA HIS A 509 30.77 -17.11 23.96
C HIS A 509 29.73 -16.00 24.12
N ASP A 510 28.65 -16.11 23.38
CA ASP A 510 27.53 -15.17 23.45
C ASP A 510 26.48 -15.69 24.42
N GLU A 511 26.11 -14.87 25.41
CA GLU A 511 25.00 -15.13 26.32
C GLU A 511 23.77 -14.36 25.81
N TYR A 512 22.64 -15.06 25.74
CA TYR A 512 21.39 -14.53 25.18
C TYR A 512 20.39 -14.30 26.31
N HIS A 513 20.07 -13.03 26.53
CA HIS A 513 19.04 -12.60 27.48
C HIS A 513 17.78 -12.23 26.72
N GLY A 514 16.63 -12.67 27.23
CA GLY A 514 15.32 -12.45 26.64
C GLY A 514 14.31 -12.01 27.69
N SER A 515 13.54 -10.98 27.39
CA SER A 515 12.40 -10.55 28.20
C SER A 515 11.12 -10.60 27.38
N LYS A 516 10.04 -11.08 27.99
CA LYS A 516 8.70 -11.06 27.42
C LYS A 516 7.69 -10.51 28.42
N ALA A 517 6.77 -9.67 27.95
CA ALA A 517 5.67 -9.14 28.75
C ALA A 517 4.34 -9.25 27.99
N ILE A 518 3.23 -9.22 28.73
CA ILE A 518 1.87 -9.14 28.18
C ILE A 518 1.19 -7.93 28.79
N TYR A 519 0.56 -7.10 27.96
CA TYR A 519 -0.28 -5.99 28.40
C TYR A 519 -1.73 -6.18 28.00
N ASN A 520 -2.63 -5.55 28.74
CA ASN A 520 -4.07 -5.57 28.49
C ASN A 520 -4.61 -4.14 28.59
N PHE A 521 -5.27 -3.69 27.53
CA PHE A 521 -5.86 -2.35 27.44
C PHE A 521 -7.37 -2.42 27.69
N TYR A 522 -7.88 -1.55 28.57
CA TYR A 522 -9.28 -1.48 28.99
C TYR A 522 -9.84 -0.06 28.84
N TRP A 523 -11.15 0.01 28.58
CA TRP A 523 -11.92 1.25 28.65
C TRP A 523 -13.17 1.07 29.52
N CYS A 524 -13.67 2.19 30.06
CA CYS A 524 -14.75 2.22 31.03
C CYS A 524 -16.05 2.74 30.41
N VAL A 525 -17.08 1.89 30.39
CA VAL A 525 -18.42 2.17 29.85
C VAL A 525 -19.44 2.26 30.98
N ALA A 526 -20.39 3.19 30.89
CA ALA A 526 -21.47 3.31 31.87
C ALA A 526 -22.41 2.10 31.82
N SER A 527 -22.66 1.44 32.96
CA SER A 527 -23.56 0.28 33.05
C SER A 527 -25.05 0.64 33.18
N GLY A 528 -25.37 1.95 33.19
CA GLY A 528 -26.71 2.51 33.35
C GLY A 528 -26.67 4.04 33.37
N PRO A 529 -27.76 4.72 33.74
CA PRO A 529 -27.77 6.18 33.91
C PRO A 529 -26.81 6.59 35.03
N VAL A 530 -25.88 7.49 34.70
CA VAL A 530 -24.88 8.04 35.64
C VAL A 530 -25.21 9.51 35.95
N PRO A 531 -24.71 10.08 37.06
CA PRO A 531 -24.82 11.52 37.31
C PRO A 531 -24.18 12.36 36.19
N PRO A 532 -24.67 13.59 35.93
CA PRO A 532 -23.97 14.52 35.06
C PRO A 532 -22.55 14.77 35.57
N ASN A 533 -21.62 14.99 34.65
CA ASN A 533 -20.21 15.30 34.90
C ASN A 533 -19.45 14.24 35.73
N SER A 534 -19.89 12.96 35.68
CA SER A 534 -19.30 11.83 36.43
C SER A 534 -18.22 11.05 35.67
N GLY A 535 -17.91 11.43 34.43
CA GLY A 535 -16.88 10.80 33.59
C GLY A 535 -15.83 11.82 33.15
N TYR A 536 -15.26 11.61 31.96
CA TYR A 536 -14.44 12.59 31.27
C TYR A 536 -15.11 13.11 29.99
N LEU A 537 -14.77 14.33 29.63
CA LEU A 537 -14.83 14.81 28.26
C LEU A 537 -13.75 14.10 27.42
N PHE A 538 -14.03 13.88 26.14
CA PHE A 538 -13.11 13.24 25.19
C PHE A 538 -12.65 14.25 24.13
N GLY A 539 -11.35 14.54 24.08
CA GLY A 539 -10.75 15.56 23.19
C GLY A 539 -10.11 14.97 21.94
N GLY A 540 -10.60 13.81 21.49
CA GLY A 540 -9.96 13.01 20.46
C GLY A 540 -8.83 12.10 20.98
N LEU A 541 -8.04 11.57 20.05
CA LEU A 541 -6.89 10.72 20.33
C LEU A 541 -5.88 10.83 19.18
N TYR A 542 -4.62 10.50 19.44
CA TYR A 542 -3.58 10.42 18.41
C TYR A 542 -2.66 9.23 18.64
N SER A 543 -1.88 8.89 17.61
CA SER A 543 -0.74 7.98 17.68
C SER A 543 0.36 8.46 16.74
N SER A 544 1.52 7.82 16.78
CA SER A 544 2.61 8.01 15.81
C SER A 544 2.19 7.87 14.32
N LYS A 545 1.00 7.33 14.02
CA LYS A 545 0.47 7.08 12.66
C LYS A 545 -0.89 7.75 12.39
N VAL A 546 -1.50 8.37 13.39
CA VAL A 546 -2.84 8.97 13.31
C VAL A 546 -2.84 10.27 14.11
N GLU A 547 -2.95 11.40 13.42
CA GLU A 547 -3.12 12.70 14.07
C GLU A 547 -4.48 12.81 14.78
N ASN A 548 -4.55 13.62 15.83
CA ASN A 548 -5.82 13.95 16.47
C ASN A 548 -6.62 14.87 15.54
N PRO A 549 -7.81 14.46 15.05
CA PRO A 549 -8.63 15.28 14.17
C PRO A 549 -9.08 16.62 14.78
N VAL A 550 -9.12 16.74 16.12
CA VAL A 550 -9.51 17.98 16.82
C VAL A 550 -8.41 19.04 16.72
N THR A 551 -7.15 18.66 16.91
CA THR A 551 -5.99 19.59 16.87
C THR A 551 -5.26 19.61 15.53
N ARG A 552 -5.54 18.64 14.64
CA ARG A 552 -4.83 18.39 13.37
C ARG A 552 -3.32 18.16 13.58
N GLY A 553 -2.99 17.38 14.60
CA GLY A 553 -1.62 16.99 14.91
C GLY A 553 -1.54 15.96 16.05
N PRO A 554 -0.34 15.52 16.45
CA PRO A 554 -0.14 14.56 17.54
C PRO A 554 -0.19 15.23 18.92
N THR A 555 -1.29 15.95 19.21
CA THR A 555 -1.48 16.73 20.44
C THR A 555 -2.91 16.69 20.96
N CYS A 556 -3.10 16.91 22.26
CA CYS A 556 -4.41 17.13 22.86
C CYS A 556 -4.86 18.60 22.76
N PRO A 557 -6.18 18.89 22.73
CA PRO A 557 -6.69 20.25 22.80
C PRO A 557 -6.33 20.95 24.12
N PRO A 558 -6.47 22.29 24.21
CA PRO A 558 -6.36 23.02 25.48
C PRO A 558 -7.28 22.41 26.55
N THR A 559 -6.81 22.37 27.80
CA THR A 559 -7.45 21.70 28.97
C THR A 559 -7.63 20.18 28.91
N PHE A 560 -7.15 19.51 27.85
CA PHE A 560 -7.08 18.04 27.78
C PHE A 560 -5.66 17.52 28.02
N PHE A 561 -5.54 16.39 28.71
CA PHE A 561 -4.28 15.69 28.92
C PHE A 561 -4.29 14.27 28.30
N PRO A 562 -3.14 13.78 27.79
CA PRO A 562 -3.07 12.47 27.15
C PRO A 562 -2.90 11.33 28.17
N LEU A 563 -3.67 10.27 28.03
CA LEU A 563 -3.40 8.96 28.63
C LEU A 563 -2.75 8.05 27.59
N LYS A 564 -1.56 7.52 27.89
CA LYS A 564 -0.82 6.64 26.97
C LYS A 564 -1.21 5.18 27.17
N VAL A 565 -1.56 4.50 26.08
CA VAL A 565 -1.99 3.10 26.03
C VAL A 565 -1.46 2.43 24.76
N GLY A 566 -1.27 1.10 24.80
CA GLY A 566 -0.51 0.36 23.80
C GLY A 566 1.00 0.64 23.87
N ASP A 567 1.80 -0.33 23.45
CA ASP A 567 3.27 -0.23 23.40
C ASP A 567 3.71 0.42 22.07
N LYS A 568 4.01 -0.39 21.05
CA LYS A 568 4.36 0.06 19.69
C LYS A 568 3.25 0.83 18.98
N ALA A 569 2.02 0.75 19.49
CA ALA A 569 0.86 1.46 18.96
C ALA A 569 0.84 2.96 19.32
N ASP A 570 1.57 3.35 20.36
CA ASP A 570 1.77 4.74 20.81
C ASP A 570 0.47 5.57 20.90
N LEU A 571 -0.61 4.95 21.38
CA LEU A 571 -1.93 5.55 21.38
C LEU A 571 -2.12 6.46 22.60
N HIS A 572 -2.43 7.72 22.35
CA HIS A 572 -2.66 8.76 23.35
C HIS A 572 -4.13 9.18 23.30
N VAL A 573 -4.86 8.95 24.38
CA VAL A 573 -6.29 9.28 24.52
C VAL A 573 -6.42 10.60 25.27
N CYS A 574 -6.97 11.64 24.64
CA CYS A 574 -7.09 12.96 25.24
C CYS A 574 -8.36 13.06 26.08
N ILE A 575 -8.19 13.33 27.38
CA ILE A 575 -9.31 13.46 28.34
C ILE A 575 -9.24 14.76 29.13
N SER A 576 -10.39 15.22 29.59
CA SER A 576 -10.51 16.34 30.53
C SER A 576 -11.66 16.09 31.50
N ASP A 577 -11.50 16.51 32.75
CA ASP A 577 -12.54 16.64 33.78
C ASP A 577 -12.95 18.11 34.00
N ASP A 578 -12.42 19.04 33.21
CA ASP A 578 -12.80 20.45 33.19
C ASP A 578 -14.03 20.66 32.29
N TYR A 579 -15.21 20.62 32.91
CA TYR A 579 -16.49 20.84 32.23
C TYR A 579 -16.80 22.32 31.93
N GLU A 580 -15.97 23.29 32.37
CA GLU A 580 -16.18 24.72 32.10
C GLU A 580 -15.44 25.15 30.83
N PHE A 581 -14.19 24.70 30.67
CA PHE A 581 -13.34 25.08 29.52
C PHE A 581 -13.12 23.94 28.52
N GLY A 582 -13.28 22.68 28.92
CA GLY A 582 -13.09 21.52 28.04
C GLY A 582 -14.26 21.25 27.09
N GLU A 583 -15.46 21.77 27.36
CA GLU A 583 -16.66 21.44 26.55
C GLU A 583 -16.52 21.88 25.09
N GLU A 584 -15.88 23.03 24.83
CA GLU A 584 -15.63 23.58 23.47
C GLU A 584 -14.88 22.61 22.55
N PHE A 585 -13.88 21.88 23.09
CA PHE A 585 -13.07 20.92 22.33
C PHE A 585 -13.50 19.47 22.55
N SER A 586 -14.60 19.25 23.28
CA SER A 586 -15.12 17.92 23.56
C SER A 586 -15.85 17.34 22.36
N VAL A 587 -15.60 16.07 22.08
CA VAL A 587 -16.21 15.33 20.99
C VAL A 587 -17.07 14.20 21.59
N PRO A 588 -18.37 14.10 21.24
CA PRO A 588 -19.21 13.05 21.80
C PRO A 588 -18.68 11.67 21.43
N PHE A 589 -18.26 10.91 22.44
CA PHE A 589 -17.61 9.61 22.33
C PHE A 589 -18.57 8.47 22.64
N ALA A 590 -18.49 7.39 21.87
CA ALA A 590 -19.40 6.25 21.93
C ALA A 590 -18.69 4.89 22.01
N GLY A 591 -17.45 4.86 22.47
CA GLY A 591 -16.74 3.61 22.78
C GLY A 591 -15.67 3.20 21.79
N PHE A 592 -14.97 2.12 22.13
CA PHE A 592 -13.95 1.50 21.28
C PHE A 592 -14.42 0.17 20.69
N ILE A 593 -13.79 -0.24 19.59
CA ILE A 593 -13.98 -1.51 18.87
C ILE A 593 -12.60 -2.05 18.48
N SER A 594 -12.35 -3.33 18.62
CA SER A 594 -11.11 -3.98 18.18
C SER A 594 -11.39 -5.33 17.50
N CYS A 595 -10.33 -5.98 17.01
CA CYS A 595 -10.41 -7.36 16.54
C CYS A 595 -10.84 -8.35 17.65
N ASP A 596 -10.53 -8.05 18.93
CA ASP A 596 -10.78 -8.92 20.08
C ASP A 596 -12.14 -8.64 20.77
N ALA A 597 -12.67 -7.42 20.63
CA ALA A 597 -13.83 -6.95 21.40
C ALA A 597 -14.70 -5.96 20.60
N GLY A 598 -16.02 -6.22 20.59
CA GLY A 598 -17.01 -5.29 20.05
C GLY A 598 -17.44 -4.21 21.05
N ASN A 599 -18.37 -3.36 20.64
CA ASN A 599 -18.84 -2.23 21.44
C ASN A 599 -20.20 -2.53 22.11
N PRO A 600 -20.28 -2.59 23.46
CA PRO A 600 -21.55 -2.82 24.17
C PRO A 600 -22.58 -1.71 23.96
N LEU A 601 -22.16 -0.48 23.66
CA LEU A 601 -23.07 0.65 23.42
C LEU A 601 -23.84 0.52 22.08
N ALA A 602 -23.44 -0.38 21.20
CA ALA A 602 -24.07 -0.62 19.90
C ALA A 602 -25.22 -1.65 19.94
N VAL A 603 -25.57 -2.15 21.13
CA VAL A 603 -26.74 -3.00 21.35
C VAL A 603 -28.00 -2.13 21.34
N SER A 604 -28.75 -2.18 20.25
CA SER A 604 -29.99 -1.40 20.08
C SER A 604 -31.13 -1.97 20.92
N ASP A 605 -31.77 -1.12 21.73
CA ASP A 605 -33.00 -1.48 22.47
C ASP A 605 -34.13 -1.85 21.48
N PRO A 606 -34.73 -3.06 21.58
CA PRO A 606 -35.85 -3.47 20.74
C PRO A 606 -37.09 -2.56 20.84
N SER A 607 -37.20 -1.72 21.89
CA SER A 607 -38.32 -0.78 22.06
C SER A 607 -38.45 0.26 20.93
N THR A 608 -37.33 0.62 20.28
CA THR A 608 -37.25 1.78 19.37
C THR A 608 -37.57 1.52 17.89
N SER A 609 -38.03 0.32 17.52
CA SER A 609 -38.11 -0.11 16.10
C SER A 609 -39.53 -0.43 15.59
N GLN A 610 -40.47 0.51 15.71
CA GLN A 610 -41.75 0.45 14.98
C GLN A 610 -41.65 1.15 13.61
N GLY A 611 -41.28 0.38 12.59
CA GLY A 611 -41.34 0.73 11.17
C GLY A 611 -41.59 -0.52 10.32
N PRO A 612 -42.29 -0.44 9.18
CA PRO A 612 -42.95 -1.61 8.59
C PRO A 612 -41.96 -2.62 7.97
N LYS A 613 -42.06 -3.87 8.43
CA LYS A 613 -41.33 -5.01 7.88
C LYS A 613 -41.78 -5.33 6.44
N LYS A 614 -40.83 -5.59 5.54
CA LYS A 614 -41.06 -6.38 4.33
C LYS A 614 -40.13 -7.60 4.26
N LEU A 615 -40.73 -8.72 3.83
CA LEU A 615 -40.17 -10.00 3.40
C LEU A 615 -38.99 -9.85 2.41
N GLN A 616 -38.09 -10.83 2.19
CA GLN A 616 -37.74 -12.10 2.86
C GLN A 616 -36.41 -12.59 2.23
N GLY A 617 -35.63 -13.42 2.93
CA GLY A 617 -34.46 -14.11 2.36
C GLY A 617 -34.06 -15.28 3.24
N HIS A 618 -33.91 -16.49 2.67
CA HIS A 618 -33.74 -17.72 3.43
C HIS A 618 -32.34 -17.89 4.05
N GLY A 619 -32.31 -18.22 5.34
CA GLY A 619 -31.13 -18.64 6.09
C GLY A 619 -31.57 -19.28 7.42
N GLN A 620 -30.94 -20.39 7.81
CA GLN A 620 -31.43 -21.27 8.89
C GLN A 620 -31.42 -20.59 10.27
N LYS A 621 -32.54 -20.62 10.99
CA LYS A 621 -32.60 -20.29 12.42
C LYS A 621 -32.49 -21.57 13.26
N LYS A 622 -31.45 -21.67 14.10
CA LYS A 622 -31.51 -22.49 15.31
C LYS A 622 -32.50 -21.84 16.27
N SER A 623 -33.51 -22.59 16.71
CA SER A 623 -34.46 -22.14 17.72
C SER A 623 -33.86 -22.24 19.13
N LEU A 624 -33.82 -21.13 19.87
CA LEU A 624 -33.68 -21.18 21.33
C LEU A 624 -34.94 -21.80 21.97
N PRO A 625 -34.83 -22.41 23.17
CA PRO A 625 -35.98 -22.94 23.89
C PRO A 625 -36.91 -21.82 24.39
N PRO A 626 -38.22 -22.09 24.55
CA PRO A 626 -39.19 -21.08 24.97
C PRO A 626 -39.09 -20.81 26.48
N GLY A 627 -38.73 -19.57 26.86
CA GLY A 627 -38.72 -19.17 28.28
C GLY A 627 -38.11 -17.81 28.62
N SER A 628 -37.31 -17.18 27.73
CA SER A 628 -36.68 -15.89 28.01
C SER A 628 -37.54 -14.69 27.58
N ASN A 629 -37.90 -13.84 28.55
CA ASN A 629 -38.50 -12.52 28.29
C ASN A 629 -37.44 -11.56 27.69
N PRO A 630 -37.73 -10.82 26.61
CA PRO A 630 -36.77 -9.93 25.95
C PRO A 630 -36.69 -8.54 26.61
N HIS A 631 -36.52 -8.50 27.93
CA HIS A 631 -36.26 -7.26 28.70
C HIS A 631 -34.90 -7.35 29.39
N GLY A 632 -33.83 -7.27 28.60
CA GLY A 632 -32.47 -7.13 29.09
C GLY A 632 -32.06 -5.66 29.13
N THR A 633 -31.76 -5.14 30.32
CA THR A 633 -31.04 -3.85 30.43
C THR A 633 -29.55 -4.07 30.18
N LEU A 634 -28.79 -3.02 29.81
CA LEU A 634 -27.35 -3.13 29.52
C LEU A 634 -26.58 -3.85 30.65
N LYS A 635 -26.92 -3.53 31.90
CA LYS A 635 -26.43 -4.17 33.14
C LYS A 635 -26.60 -5.70 33.19
N GLN A 636 -27.59 -6.24 32.49
CA GLN A 636 -27.91 -7.66 32.49
C GLN A 636 -27.12 -8.43 31.43
N PHE A 637 -26.85 -7.81 30.28
CA PHE A 637 -25.94 -8.35 29.26
C PHE A 637 -24.48 -8.40 29.74
N PHE A 638 -24.05 -7.49 30.61
CA PHE A 638 -22.69 -7.50 31.18
C PHE A 638 -22.34 -8.75 32.01
N HIS A 639 -23.31 -9.59 32.36
CA HIS A 639 -23.06 -10.89 33.00
C HIS A 639 -22.81 -12.04 32.01
N ASP A 640 -23.20 -11.89 30.74
CA ASP A 640 -23.08 -12.92 29.70
C ASP A 640 -22.11 -12.48 28.58
N GLN A 641 -20.88 -12.99 28.65
CA GLN A 641 -19.82 -13.01 27.62
C GLN A 641 -19.50 -11.73 26.83
N ALA A 642 -18.36 -11.10 27.18
CA ALA A 642 -17.84 -9.91 26.51
C ALA A 642 -17.34 -10.09 25.06
N SER A 643 -17.35 -11.29 24.48
CA SER A 643 -16.89 -11.54 23.09
C SER A 643 -18.01 -11.50 22.04
N GLU A 644 -19.28 -11.35 22.43
CA GLU A 644 -20.42 -11.31 21.49
C GLU A 644 -20.90 -9.89 21.15
N TRP A 645 -20.21 -8.84 21.63
CA TRP A 645 -20.63 -7.45 21.37
C TRP A 645 -20.59 -7.08 19.88
N PRO A 646 -21.52 -6.22 19.39
CA PRO A 646 -21.54 -5.80 17.99
C PRO A 646 -20.24 -5.10 17.56
N GLN A 647 -19.69 -5.52 16.42
CA GLN A 647 -18.49 -4.96 15.78
C GLN A 647 -18.79 -3.68 14.97
N ARG A 648 -19.64 -2.80 15.52
CA ARG A 648 -20.14 -1.56 14.89
C ARG A 648 -20.27 -0.43 15.93
N CYS A 649 -20.36 0.82 15.48
CA CYS A 649 -20.70 1.93 16.36
C CYS A 649 -22.21 2.00 16.66
N PRO A 650 -22.62 2.68 17.73
CA PRO A 650 -24.02 2.98 17.98
C PRO A 650 -24.60 3.89 16.89
N ASP A 651 -25.92 3.88 16.73
CA ASP A 651 -26.60 4.69 15.72
C ASP A 651 -26.29 6.19 15.95
N GLY A 652 -25.95 6.93 14.89
CA GLY A 652 -25.51 8.33 14.94
C GLY A 652 -24.01 8.56 15.20
N TYR A 653 -23.23 7.50 15.40
CA TYR A 653 -21.78 7.55 15.60
C TYR A 653 -21.04 6.80 14.48
N SER A 654 -19.88 7.33 14.09
CA SER A 654 -19.02 6.76 13.04
C SER A 654 -17.73 6.18 13.60
N ARG A 655 -17.18 5.20 12.87
CA ARG A 655 -16.02 4.41 13.30
C ARG A 655 -14.71 4.95 12.72
N HIS A 656 -13.83 5.46 13.57
CA HIS A 656 -12.54 5.99 13.15
C HIS A 656 -11.41 5.05 13.61
N LEU A 657 -10.37 4.87 12.78
CA LEU A 657 -9.19 4.10 13.15
C LEU A 657 -8.33 4.90 14.14
N ALA A 658 -8.04 4.34 15.31
CA ALA A 658 -7.15 4.95 16.30
C ALA A 658 -5.69 4.56 16.05
N THR A 659 -5.44 3.25 15.90
CA THR A 659 -4.12 2.67 15.67
C THR A 659 -4.26 1.21 15.22
N VAL A 660 -3.16 0.58 14.83
CA VAL A 660 -3.07 -0.87 14.60
C VAL A 660 -1.92 -1.43 15.41
N ASP A 661 -2.26 -2.36 16.30
CA ASP A 661 -1.35 -2.96 17.26
C ASP A 661 -1.24 -4.46 16.98
N GLN A 662 -0.03 -4.94 16.66
CA GLN A 662 0.27 -6.35 16.33
C GLN A 662 -0.64 -6.99 15.24
N GLY A 663 -1.22 -6.16 14.36
CA GLY A 663 -2.19 -6.56 13.33
C GLY A 663 -3.67 -6.38 13.73
N CYS A 664 -3.96 -6.14 15.01
CA CYS A 664 -5.29 -5.82 15.50
C CYS A 664 -5.64 -4.34 15.21
N GLN A 665 -6.74 -4.10 14.48
CA GLN A 665 -7.22 -2.73 14.23
C GLN A 665 -8.03 -2.22 15.42
N ILE A 666 -7.52 -1.20 16.10
CA ILE A 666 -8.21 -0.52 17.20
C ILE A 666 -8.92 0.70 16.64
N ASN A 667 -10.25 0.71 16.78
CA ASN A 667 -11.15 1.74 16.28
C ASN A 667 -11.91 2.40 17.45
N TYR A 668 -12.38 3.62 17.24
CA TYR A 668 -13.19 4.38 18.18
C TYR A 668 -14.43 4.97 17.52
N CYS A 669 -15.48 5.19 18.29
CA CYS A 669 -16.76 5.72 17.84
C CYS A 669 -16.94 7.16 18.33
N VAL A 670 -17.19 8.09 17.41
CA VAL A 670 -17.50 9.50 17.72
C VAL A 670 -18.67 9.99 16.89
N MET A 671 -19.38 11.01 17.39
CA MET A 671 -20.58 11.50 16.71
C MET A 671 -20.21 11.97 15.31
N THR A 672 -21.01 11.55 14.33
CA THR A 672 -20.68 11.79 12.93
C THR A 672 -20.73 13.28 12.61
N GLY A 673 -19.71 13.77 11.91
CA GLY A 673 -19.52 15.21 11.66
C GLY A 673 -18.77 15.96 12.78
N ALA A 674 -18.70 15.43 14.00
CA ALA A 674 -17.97 16.10 15.10
C ALA A 674 -16.44 16.16 14.87
N MET A 675 -15.92 15.27 14.01
CA MET A 675 -14.52 15.27 13.54
C MET A 675 -14.40 15.83 12.11
N ALA A 676 -15.07 16.96 11.82
CA ALA A 676 -15.02 17.63 10.51
C ALA A 676 -13.63 18.26 10.22
N GLY A 677 -12.68 17.40 9.88
CA GLY A 677 -11.38 17.76 9.31
C GLY A 677 -11.49 18.23 7.85
N PRO A 678 -10.40 18.17 7.06
CA PRO A 678 -10.49 18.48 5.63
C PRO A 678 -11.54 17.59 4.93
N VAL A 679 -12.24 18.18 3.95
CA VAL A 679 -13.28 17.49 3.14
C VAL A 679 -12.76 16.20 2.51
N LEU A 680 -11.46 16.15 2.24
CA LEU A 680 -10.74 15.01 1.67
C LEU A 680 -9.45 14.82 2.48
N PRO A 681 -9.34 13.76 3.31
CA PRO A 681 -8.10 13.46 4.02
C PRO A 681 -7.11 12.75 3.08
N PRO A 682 -5.80 12.99 3.23
CA PRO A 682 -4.79 12.39 2.37
C PRO A 682 -4.72 10.87 2.55
N ILE A 683 -4.40 10.17 1.47
CA ILE A 683 -4.28 8.71 1.47
C ILE A 683 -3.08 8.23 2.29
N LYS A 684 -3.31 7.27 3.18
CA LYS A 684 -2.30 6.64 4.03
C LYS A 684 -1.62 5.52 3.24
N ARG A 685 -0.38 5.73 2.79
CA ARG A 685 0.40 4.71 2.06
C ARG A 685 1.13 3.76 3.03
N PRO A 686 1.36 2.49 2.65
CA PRO A 686 2.21 1.58 3.43
C PRO A 686 3.69 2.03 3.41
N PRO A 687 4.54 1.54 4.34
CA PRO A 687 4.24 0.55 5.37
C PRO A 687 3.58 1.15 6.62
N PHE A 688 2.67 0.37 7.21
CA PHE A 688 1.96 0.67 8.46
C PHE A 688 2.62 0.04 9.69
N VAL A 689 3.53 -0.90 9.47
CA VAL A 689 4.44 -1.43 10.50
C VAL A 689 5.82 -0.78 10.33
N SER A 690 6.49 -0.51 11.45
CA SER A 690 7.88 -0.06 11.46
C SER A 690 8.80 -1.19 11.01
N ASP A 691 9.88 -0.85 10.31
CA ASP A 691 10.96 -1.79 9.94
C ASP A 691 11.47 -2.50 11.22
N PRO A 692 11.33 -3.84 11.34
CA PRO A 692 11.73 -4.53 12.56
C PRO A 692 13.27 -4.61 12.64
N PRO A 693 13.85 -4.67 13.85
CA PRO A 693 15.28 -4.83 13.99
C PRO A 693 15.72 -6.15 13.34
N VAL A 694 16.57 -6.06 12.31
CA VAL A 694 17.13 -7.24 11.65
C VAL A 694 17.91 -8.04 12.69
N PRO A 695 17.55 -9.31 12.96
CA PRO A 695 18.31 -10.15 13.89
C PRO A 695 19.75 -10.31 13.35
N PRO A 696 20.77 -10.39 14.22
CA PRO A 696 22.14 -10.62 13.77
C PRO A 696 22.17 -11.91 12.95
N PRO A 697 22.82 -11.93 11.76
CA PRO A 697 22.76 -13.07 10.86
C PRO A 697 23.43 -14.30 11.51
N ASP A 698 22.61 -15.25 11.95
CA ASP A 698 23.08 -16.52 12.49
C ASP A 698 23.67 -17.37 11.35
N PRO A 699 24.97 -17.74 11.38
CA PRO A 699 25.55 -18.66 10.41
C PRO A 699 24.85 -20.04 10.39
N ASN A 700 24.13 -20.38 11.47
CA ASN A 700 23.32 -21.57 11.65
C ASN A 700 21.81 -21.34 11.39
N ASN A 701 21.43 -20.24 10.74
CA ASN A 701 20.07 -20.08 10.20
C ASN A 701 20.05 -19.36 8.85
N MET A 702 20.84 -19.85 7.87
CA MET A 702 20.76 -19.38 6.48
C MET A 702 19.91 -20.32 5.63
N VAL A 703 19.04 -19.77 4.78
CA VAL A 703 18.20 -20.53 3.84
C VAL A 703 18.46 -20.11 2.40
N ILE A 704 18.62 -21.10 1.51
CA ILE A 704 18.76 -20.89 0.06
C ILE A 704 17.91 -21.93 -0.66
N PHE A 705 17.15 -21.48 -1.65
CA PHE A 705 16.38 -22.39 -2.47
C PHE A 705 17.26 -23.07 -3.53
N ASP A 706 17.14 -24.39 -3.63
CA ASP A 706 17.79 -25.19 -4.67
C ASP A 706 16.86 -25.40 -5.87
N PRO A 707 17.11 -24.74 -7.02
CA PRO A 707 16.28 -24.88 -8.21
C PRO A 707 16.34 -26.26 -8.87
N ALA A 708 17.37 -27.08 -8.60
CA ALA A 708 17.47 -28.42 -9.16
C ALA A 708 16.61 -29.42 -8.38
N THR A 709 16.60 -29.36 -7.04
CA THR A 709 15.79 -30.28 -6.22
C THR A 709 14.43 -29.71 -5.79
N LYS A 710 14.17 -28.43 -6.05
CA LYS A 710 13.01 -27.67 -5.59
C LYS A 710 12.80 -27.67 -4.07
N THR A 711 13.90 -27.63 -3.32
CA THR A 711 13.87 -27.64 -1.85
C THR A 711 14.73 -26.52 -1.25
N TRP A 712 14.31 -25.99 -0.11
CA TRP A 712 15.15 -25.10 0.68
C TRP A 712 16.29 -25.89 1.34
N LYS A 713 17.53 -25.44 1.11
CA LYS A 713 18.72 -25.87 1.84
C LYS A 713 18.93 -24.93 3.02
N ARG A 714 19.34 -25.48 4.16
CA ARG A 714 19.64 -24.73 5.38
C ARG A 714 21.14 -24.86 5.74
N ASN A 715 21.73 -23.79 6.26
CA ASN A 715 23.06 -23.74 6.88
C ASN A 715 24.19 -24.24 5.98
N GLY A 716 24.93 -25.29 6.38
CA GLY A 716 26.06 -25.82 5.60
C GLY A 716 25.68 -26.23 4.17
N ALA A 717 24.45 -26.69 3.94
CA ALA A 717 23.97 -26.99 2.59
C ALA A 717 23.70 -25.71 1.76
N ALA A 718 23.25 -24.63 2.40
CA ALA A 718 23.10 -23.32 1.75
C ALA A 718 24.48 -22.68 1.48
N GLN A 719 25.41 -22.74 2.43
CA GLN A 719 26.79 -22.28 2.26
C GLN A 719 27.51 -23.02 1.13
N ALA A 720 27.33 -24.33 1.01
CA ALA A 720 27.89 -25.13 -0.07
C ALA A 720 27.36 -24.71 -1.45
N MET A 721 26.09 -24.31 -1.55
CA MET A 721 25.52 -23.79 -2.80
C MET A 721 26.08 -22.41 -3.19
N LEU A 722 26.28 -21.49 -2.23
CA LEU A 722 26.90 -20.18 -2.50
C LEU A 722 28.34 -20.28 -3.01
N GLN A 723 29.02 -21.38 -2.69
CA GLN A 723 30.43 -21.61 -3.04
C GLN A 723 30.61 -22.37 -4.36
N GLN A 724 29.53 -22.81 -5.01
CA GLN A 724 29.60 -23.43 -6.33
C GLN A 724 29.66 -22.35 -7.43
N PRO A 725 30.68 -22.35 -8.30
CA PRO A 725 30.66 -21.54 -9.51
C PRO A 725 29.49 -21.97 -10.41
N ALA A 726 28.85 -21.01 -11.08
CA ALA A 726 27.79 -21.31 -12.04
C ALA A 726 28.33 -22.16 -13.21
N ALA A 727 28.12 -23.47 -13.15
CA ALA A 727 28.65 -24.42 -14.11
C ALA A 727 27.93 -24.30 -15.45
N GLN A 728 28.64 -23.80 -16.47
CA GLN A 728 28.22 -23.91 -17.86
C GLN A 728 28.17 -25.39 -18.28
N SER A 729 27.15 -25.74 -19.06
CA SER A 729 27.01 -27.07 -19.64
C SER A 729 27.99 -27.27 -20.80
N SER A 730 29.00 -28.12 -20.59
CA SER A 730 29.77 -28.74 -21.66
C SER A 730 30.13 -30.14 -21.22
N GLY A 731 29.52 -31.15 -21.85
CA GLY A 731 29.84 -32.55 -21.55
C GLY A 731 31.10 -32.98 -22.29
N ASP A 732 31.85 -33.88 -21.67
CA ASP A 732 32.57 -34.91 -22.42
C ASP A 732 32.70 -36.19 -21.56
N ASN A 733 32.76 -37.34 -22.21
CA ASN A 733 32.85 -38.65 -21.56
C ASN A 733 34.30 -39.14 -21.51
N SER A 734 34.76 -39.59 -20.34
CA SER A 734 35.85 -40.58 -20.27
C SER A 734 35.79 -41.38 -18.97
N ASP A 735 35.72 -42.70 -19.09
CA ASP A 735 35.76 -43.66 -17.98
C ASP A 735 37.05 -43.55 -17.14
N SER A 736 36.94 -43.82 -15.83
CA SER A 736 37.70 -44.92 -15.23
C SER A 736 37.19 -45.30 -13.84
N SER A 737 37.20 -46.60 -13.57
CA SER A 737 36.84 -47.21 -12.29
C SER A 737 37.93 -47.03 -11.23
N SER A 738 37.54 -46.87 -9.96
CA SER A 738 37.74 -47.91 -8.91
C SER A 738 37.59 -47.34 -7.48
N GLU A 739 36.84 -48.05 -6.64
CA GLU A 739 37.00 -47.93 -5.18
C GLU A 739 38.26 -48.70 -4.76
N ALA A 740 39.15 -48.07 -3.98
CA ALA A 740 40.09 -48.78 -3.12
C ALA A 740 40.61 -47.86 -1.99
N SER A 741 40.06 -48.02 -0.79
CA SER A 741 40.68 -47.51 0.43
C SER A 741 42.03 -48.19 0.67
N SER A 742 43.10 -47.44 0.96
CA SER A 742 44.31 -48.00 1.57
C SER A 742 44.77 -47.18 2.78
N SER A 743 44.74 -47.83 3.94
CA SER A 743 45.18 -47.31 5.24
C SER A 743 46.71 -47.28 5.35
N LEU A 744 47.27 -46.22 5.90
CA LEU A 744 48.69 -46.19 6.28
C LEU A 744 48.99 -47.15 7.43
N SER A 745 50.09 -47.90 7.29
CA SER A 745 50.54 -48.90 8.27
C SER A 745 51.00 -48.28 9.59
N ALA A 746 50.64 -48.92 10.70
CA ALA A 746 50.94 -48.48 12.07
C ALA A 746 52.44 -48.27 12.38
N GLY A 747 53.35 -48.84 11.57
CA GLY A 747 54.79 -48.64 11.73
C GLY A 747 55.28 -47.22 11.38
N ALA A 748 54.60 -46.49 10.49
CA ALA A 748 55.04 -45.16 10.05
C ALA A 748 54.60 -44.03 11.01
N ALA A 749 53.46 -44.20 11.69
CA ALA A 749 52.92 -43.19 12.61
C ALA A 749 53.72 -43.06 13.91
N ALA A 750 54.42 -44.12 14.35
CA ALA A 750 55.19 -44.13 15.59
C ALA A 750 56.54 -43.40 15.52
N GLY A 751 57.12 -43.22 14.31
CA GLY A 751 58.40 -42.53 14.15
C GLY A 751 58.31 -41.00 14.27
N ILE A 752 57.19 -40.42 13.82
CA ILE A 752 57.01 -38.95 13.72
C ILE A 752 56.66 -38.34 15.09
N SER A 753 55.97 -39.08 15.96
CA SER A 753 55.55 -38.60 17.29
C SER A 753 56.70 -38.44 18.30
N ILE A 754 57.73 -39.30 18.23
CA ILE A 754 58.88 -39.28 19.15
C ILE A 754 59.85 -38.13 18.78
N GLY A 755 60.04 -37.85 17.48
CA GLY A 755 60.88 -36.72 17.03
C GLY A 755 60.30 -35.36 17.43
N ALA A 756 58.98 -35.17 17.25
CA ALA A 756 58.30 -33.93 17.58
C ALA A 756 58.29 -33.63 19.10
N THR A 757 58.14 -34.65 19.95
CA THR A 757 58.11 -34.47 21.41
C THR A 757 59.48 -34.09 21.98
N LEU A 758 60.58 -34.68 21.50
CA LEU A 758 61.93 -34.29 21.91
C LEU A 758 62.28 -32.85 21.50
N ALA A 759 61.89 -32.42 20.30
CA ALA A 759 62.08 -31.04 19.84
C ALA A 759 61.34 -30.02 20.74
N CYS A 760 60.09 -30.30 21.11
CA CYS A 760 59.30 -29.43 22.00
C CYS A 760 59.93 -29.29 23.41
N VAL A 761 60.49 -30.36 23.97
CA VAL A 761 61.16 -30.33 25.28
C VAL A 761 62.46 -29.51 25.24
N ALA A 762 63.23 -29.58 24.15
CA ALA A 762 64.43 -28.77 23.96
C ALA A 762 64.11 -27.26 23.88
N ILE A 763 63.05 -26.89 23.14
CA ILE A 763 62.60 -25.49 23.03
C ILE A 763 62.09 -24.96 24.37
N ALA A 764 61.29 -25.76 25.10
CA ALA A 764 60.76 -25.38 26.41
C ALA A 764 61.85 -25.16 27.46
N THR A 765 62.88 -26.02 27.49
CA THR A 765 64.01 -25.89 28.43
C THR A 765 64.88 -24.66 28.14
N LEU A 766 65.16 -24.35 26.87
CA LEU A 766 65.85 -23.12 26.47
C LEU A 766 65.08 -21.85 26.86
N ALA A 767 63.75 -21.84 26.66
CA ALA A 767 62.90 -20.72 27.07
C ALA A 767 62.93 -20.47 28.59
N VAL A 768 62.87 -21.54 29.41
CA VAL A 768 62.95 -21.42 30.89
C VAL A 768 64.30 -20.88 31.35
N LEU A 769 65.40 -21.31 30.72
CA LEU A 769 66.75 -20.79 31.02
C LEU A 769 66.89 -19.30 30.66
N ALA A 770 66.34 -18.86 29.51
CA ALA A 770 66.32 -17.46 29.10
C ALA A 770 65.48 -16.57 30.04
N VAL A 771 64.34 -17.07 30.55
CA VAL A 771 63.53 -16.34 31.55
C VAL A 771 64.21 -16.29 32.92
N ARG A 772 64.92 -17.34 33.33
CA ARG A 772 65.70 -17.34 34.59
C ARG A 772 66.87 -16.35 34.55
N SER A 773 67.63 -16.27 33.45
CA SER A 773 68.75 -15.33 33.34
C SER A 773 68.30 -13.85 33.32
N ARG A 774 67.16 -13.54 32.67
CA ARG A 774 66.56 -12.20 32.68
C ARG A 774 66.04 -11.78 34.06
N ARG A 775 65.56 -12.73 34.89
CA ARG A 775 65.07 -12.44 36.25
C ARG A 775 66.18 -12.15 37.27
N GLN A 776 67.44 -12.53 37.02
CA GLN A 776 68.54 -12.26 37.95
C GLN A 776 69.18 -10.86 37.81
N LYS A 777 68.98 -10.15 36.68
CA LYS A 777 69.61 -8.83 36.43
C LYS A 777 68.75 -7.60 36.78
N GLY A 778 67.61 -7.78 37.45
CA GLY A 778 66.59 -6.74 37.67
C GLY A 778 66.40 -6.21 39.11
N ARG A 779 67.30 -6.52 40.06
CA ARG A 779 67.17 -6.09 41.47
C ARG A 779 68.37 -5.27 41.95
N ALA A 780 68.33 -3.96 41.69
CA ALA A 780 69.06 -2.93 42.44
C ALA A 780 68.20 -1.66 42.50
N GLY A 781 68.14 -1.00 43.67
CA GLY A 781 67.22 0.11 43.97
C GLY A 781 67.65 1.47 43.36
N TYR A 782 66.69 2.33 42.99
CA TYR A 782 66.07 3.37 43.84
C TYR A 782 66.93 4.62 44.13
N ARG A 783 66.48 5.79 43.64
CA ARG A 783 66.07 6.89 44.54
C ARG A 783 65.06 7.84 43.87
N ARG A 784 64.36 8.59 44.73
CA ARG A 784 63.12 9.36 44.52
C ARG A 784 63.28 10.72 45.18
N LEU A 785 62.57 11.75 44.73
CA LEU A 785 62.19 12.90 45.57
C LEU A 785 60.77 13.41 45.23
N GLN A 786 60.15 14.00 46.26
CA GLN A 786 58.78 14.53 46.43
C GLN A 786 58.41 15.71 45.49
N ASN A 787 57.18 16.29 45.39
CA ASN A 787 55.93 16.36 46.20
C ASN A 787 54.78 16.99 45.34
N PRO A 788 53.53 17.29 45.82
CA PRO A 788 52.54 16.49 46.57
C PRO A 788 51.08 16.53 46.00
N LEU A 789 50.25 15.54 46.38
CA LEU A 789 48.77 15.60 46.60
C LEU A 789 47.81 16.29 45.59
N LEU A 790 47.12 15.50 44.73
CA LEU A 790 45.66 15.23 44.76
C LEU A 790 45.21 14.38 43.53
N ASP A 791 44.02 13.76 43.61
CA ASP A 791 43.55 12.67 42.73
C ASP A 791 43.19 13.07 41.27
N PRO A 792 43.26 12.14 40.29
CA PRO A 792 42.87 12.37 38.91
C PRO A 792 41.54 11.68 38.51
N GLN A 793 40.68 12.40 37.78
CA GLN A 793 39.67 11.78 36.93
C GLN A 793 39.43 12.65 35.68
N GLU A 794 40.09 12.31 34.57
CA GLU A 794 39.88 12.95 33.27
C GLU A 794 38.85 12.18 32.42
N ASN A 795 38.07 12.94 31.65
CA ASN A 795 37.17 12.45 30.62
C ASN A 795 37.61 13.10 29.30
N TYR A 796 37.87 12.32 28.24
CA TYR A 796 38.60 12.82 27.06
C TYR A 796 37.67 13.34 25.96
N GLY A 797 38.05 14.50 25.39
CA GLY A 797 37.30 15.21 24.35
C GLY A 797 37.70 14.87 22.90
N SER A 798 37.00 15.53 21.97
CA SER A 798 36.99 15.27 20.52
C SER A 798 38.13 15.91 19.71
N VAL A 799 38.16 15.59 18.42
CA VAL A 799 39.24 15.89 17.45
C VAL A 799 39.26 17.36 17.02
N ARG A 800 40.48 17.86 16.73
CA ARG A 800 40.80 19.20 16.21
C ARG A 800 40.25 19.48 14.80
N GLU A 801 39.90 20.74 14.57
CA GLU A 801 40.10 21.40 13.28
C GLU A 801 40.90 22.71 13.48
N SER A 802 41.59 23.19 12.45
CA SER A 802 42.59 24.27 12.55
C SER A 802 41.99 25.65 12.25
N GLY A 803 42.25 26.64 13.12
CA GLY A 803 41.62 27.96 13.02
C GLY A 803 42.39 29.01 12.20
N ARG A 804 41.74 30.17 12.03
CA ARG A 804 42.39 31.46 11.76
C ARG A 804 41.64 32.58 12.48
N THR A 805 42.37 33.57 12.97
CA THR A 805 41.91 34.58 13.93
C THR A 805 41.16 35.76 13.30
N PRO A 806 40.36 36.51 14.09
CA PRO A 806 39.37 37.47 13.59
C PRO A 806 39.86 38.92 13.51
N SER A 807 39.03 39.79 12.92
CA SER A 807 39.08 41.24 13.07
C SER A 807 37.74 41.75 13.62
N THR A 808 37.81 42.74 14.51
CA THR A 808 36.68 43.24 15.32
C THR A 808 35.87 44.31 14.59
N VAL A 809 34.53 44.23 14.65
CA VAL A 809 33.64 45.41 14.53
C VAL A 809 32.45 45.24 15.47
N THR A 810 32.18 46.25 16.28
CA THR A 810 31.01 46.41 17.17
C THR A 810 29.86 47.10 16.45
N VAL A 811 28.60 46.78 16.80
CA VAL A 811 27.43 47.62 16.48
C VAL A 811 26.55 47.74 17.72
N GLU A 812 26.14 48.97 18.01
CA GLU A 812 25.34 49.35 19.19
C GLU A 812 23.85 49.08 19.00
N VAL A 813 23.12 48.99 20.13
CA VAL A 813 21.65 49.05 20.16
C VAL A 813 21.25 50.50 20.42
N ALA A 814 20.36 51.04 19.60
CA ALA A 814 19.67 52.30 19.86
C ALA A 814 18.16 52.11 19.69
N GLY A 815 17.41 52.73 20.59
CA GLY A 815 15.98 52.97 20.42
C GLY A 815 15.64 54.30 21.06
N GLU A 816 14.80 55.10 20.40
CA GLU A 816 14.02 56.16 21.05
C GLU A 816 12.80 56.57 20.20
N ASN A 817 11.95 57.41 20.77
CA ASN A 817 10.55 57.63 20.38
C ASN A 817 10.34 58.64 19.22
N GLY A 818 9.14 58.58 18.62
CA GLY A 818 8.29 59.78 18.54
C GLY A 818 7.94 60.35 17.16
N GLN A 819 6.76 59.97 16.63
CA GLN A 819 5.61 60.85 16.33
C GLN A 819 4.42 60.05 15.78
#